data_AF-A0A6I4YK07-F1
#
_entry.id   AF-A0A6I4YK07-F1
#
_cell.length_a   1.000
_cell.length_b   1.000
_cell.length_c   1.000
_cell.angle_alpha   90.00
_cell.angle_beta   90.00
_cell.angle_gamma   90.00
#
_symmetry.space_group_name_H-M   'P 1'
#
loop_
_entity.id
_entity.type
_entity.pdbx_description
1 polymer ?
#
loop_
_entity_poly.entity_id
_entity_poly.type
_entity_poly.pdbx_seq_one_letter_code
_entity_poly.pdbx_strand_id
1 'polypeptide(L)'
;MPYRLPVLITLTALLSSCGAPHTTAAAPTSPGSTTRGLLTLPISTSVTLPGQTLTHREGDVTFTRAGPASVQTDGEYTYLRATFTLTNTSAAPFNNMTLVAVARDTNTSGTALNSMSAFGGAPSGDLARLAPLVTPTHALNLIGGVPTLVPGATDFQVFQPAQTQALTSQSEWLRHFRASDRPLNYGFVASACTDTCTRTVAPGGTANVNIAVRLPRGASTTYTFVMTFAIVDDSVTRVTRSVTPVETPAQAAERLDALGVLAGGEIMTVGGTDSGPPSGRSDVTTAAVLTSTTATVPQTLAFSSLPDALVAGRMTEQLSARPRGAHSGQPVTYTSGTPAVCTVTPAGLLTPTAPGDCTVTAQQQGGTRDGYTFTAAAPVSQTVTVRPPTRVELRLFNTDDVSMVTVDGVRRAVYRYGSGDSGRMDVSDWFGHGDNQLRLQTINTGGQSRYGFQVWRDGVLVVNESCTSNCPSTRGLVFDRTVTVTADAARKVRTTFTSAVPGDVYLNETFSGQRTPATLDLVPGTYTVGVGQDAPAAYRTQDVQVQAGRAEIAIDAAPVPTQRWRVGVLPVRTTQHVDDDPANTGVLTQDDIDRFVGQLRTTSTRRLLPYSYGLIEWDVTILPVVEDVIAHRPRNDGPDIARLYREAGIDPRTEYDTVAFLYSSHQANGQSVKEAHCCAGGGGREINVPTSFFRGLRADQENEGLLHEWLHSAESYNEWLRYGGYNGIDGLHGAEEHAYYNRDADLNGQWWTWYKVFMRSHIKETADMRSGVNYPARPATEDVLVGVFDTMRAGPTGEIPKAITYPAR
;
A
#
# COMPACT_ATOMS: atom_id res chain seq x y z
N MET A 1 62.51 16.59 5.01
CA MET A 1 62.13 18.01 5.21
C MET A 1 61.44 18.52 3.96
N PRO A 2 60.68 19.61 4.01
CA PRO A 2 60.16 20.35 5.18
C PRO A 2 58.64 20.14 5.36
N TYR A 3 57.91 20.48 6.44
CA TYR A 3 58.08 20.88 7.86
C TYR A 3 56.63 20.92 8.44
N ARG A 4 56.23 20.99 9.73
CA ARG A 4 56.76 21.00 11.13
C ARG A 4 55.50 20.71 12.02
N LEU A 5 55.45 20.06 13.20
CA LEU A 5 56.20 20.08 14.48
C LEU A 5 56.24 21.46 15.20
N PRO A 6 56.25 21.53 16.56
CA PRO A 6 56.20 20.50 17.62
C PRO A 6 54.96 20.65 18.56
N VAL A 7 54.61 19.88 19.62
CA VAL A 7 55.19 18.80 20.46
C VAL A 7 55.99 19.21 21.73
N LEU A 8 55.52 18.81 22.93
CA LEU A 8 56.22 18.34 24.18
C LEU A 8 55.18 18.34 25.35
N ILE A 9 54.90 17.24 26.10
CA ILE A 9 55.64 16.61 27.23
C ILE A 9 55.72 17.56 28.46
N THR A 10 55.21 17.21 29.65
CA THR A 10 55.87 16.35 30.66
C THR A 10 54.94 15.46 31.50
N LEU A 11 55.56 14.44 32.15
CA LEU A 11 55.00 13.59 33.21
C LEU A 11 56.00 13.57 34.38
N THR A 12 55.54 13.80 35.62
CA THR A 12 56.40 13.70 36.82
C THR A 12 55.61 13.17 38.02
N ALA A 13 56.32 12.56 38.97
CA ALA A 13 55.77 11.60 39.92
C ALA A 13 55.59 12.11 41.37
N LEU A 14 54.85 11.32 42.16
CA LEU A 14 54.95 11.14 43.62
C LEU A 14 55.08 12.39 44.54
N LEU A 15 54.06 12.64 45.38
CA LEU A 15 54.14 12.33 46.83
C LEU A 15 52.85 12.62 47.63
N SER A 16 52.69 11.85 48.71
CA SER A 16 51.84 12.00 49.90
C SER A 16 50.88 13.21 50.05
N SER A 17 49.62 12.89 50.36
CA SER A 17 48.96 13.45 51.54
C SER A 17 48.08 12.38 52.22
N CYS A 18 48.15 12.28 53.54
CA CYS A 18 47.28 11.38 54.31
C CYS A 18 45.94 12.08 54.57
N GLY A 19 44.93 11.78 53.75
CA GLY A 19 43.55 12.06 54.14
C GLY A 19 43.22 11.27 55.41
N ALA A 20 42.69 11.93 56.44
CA ALA A 20 42.26 11.28 57.67
C ALA A 20 41.21 10.20 57.37
N PRO A 21 41.12 9.12 58.17
CA PRO A 21 40.06 8.13 58.00
C PRO A 21 38.71 8.85 58.03
N HIS A 22 37.89 8.64 57.00
CA HIS A 22 36.52 9.14 56.99
C HIS A 22 35.82 8.57 58.23
N THR A 23 35.56 9.44 59.20
CA THR A 23 34.63 9.13 60.27
C THR A 23 33.31 8.81 59.60
N THR A 24 32.87 7.56 59.71
CA THR A 24 31.51 7.17 59.38
C THR A 24 30.60 7.95 60.33
N ALA A 25 30.14 9.11 59.88
CA ALA A 25 29.11 9.86 60.57
C ALA A 25 27.97 8.88 60.84
N ALA A 26 27.65 8.66 62.13
CA ALA A 26 26.61 7.73 62.50
C ALA A 26 25.34 8.13 61.73
N ALA A 27 24.65 7.15 61.13
CA ALA A 27 23.40 7.40 60.43
C ALA A 27 22.49 8.23 61.36
N PRO A 28 21.91 9.35 60.91
CA PRO A 28 21.19 10.25 61.79
C PRO A 28 19.98 9.51 62.38
N THR A 29 20.13 9.10 63.63
CA THR A 29 19.07 8.44 64.41
C THR A 29 18.00 9.47 64.70
N SER A 30 17.05 9.65 63.77
CA SER A 30 15.96 10.63 63.89
C SER A 30 15.19 10.39 65.20
N PRO A 31 15.30 11.25 66.22
CA PRO A 31 14.77 10.93 67.55
C PRO A 31 13.28 11.26 67.72
N GLY A 32 12.63 11.83 66.70
CA GLY A 32 11.36 12.55 66.89
C GLY A 32 10.13 12.01 66.16
N SER A 33 10.27 11.35 65.01
CA SER A 33 9.12 10.83 64.24
C SER A 33 8.39 9.74 65.06
N THR A 34 7.15 9.99 65.50
CA THR A 34 6.45 9.14 66.47
C THR A 34 5.21 8.48 65.87
N THR A 35 5.14 7.14 65.90
CA THR A 35 3.92 6.40 65.53
C THR A 35 2.79 6.69 66.53
N ARG A 36 1.58 7.03 66.04
CA ARG A 36 0.41 7.45 66.85
C ARG A 36 -0.80 6.51 66.75
N GLY A 37 -0.85 5.65 65.73
CA GLY A 37 -2.00 4.79 65.50
C GLY A 37 -1.99 4.02 64.17
N LEU A 38 -2.94 3.11 64.03
CA LEU A 38 -3.26 2.34 62.84
C LEU A 38 -4.53 2.91 62.19
N LEU A 39 -4.48 3.22 60.90
CA LEU A 39 -5.62 3.79 60.18
C LEU A 39 -5.95 2.99 58.92
N THR A 40 -7.24 2.79 58.65
CA THR A 40 -7.76 2.30 57.37
C THR A 40 -8.75 3.30 56.80
N LEU A 41 -8.57 3.71 55.55
CA LEU A 41 -9.41 4.73 54.90
C LEU A 41 -10.06 4.19 53.60
N PRO A 42 -11.39 4.34 53.43
CA PRO A 42 -12.10 3.90 52.23
C PRO A 42 -11.95 4.91 51.07
N ILE A 43 -11.20 4.51 50.06
CA ILE A 43 -11.03 5.22 48.80
C ILE A 43 -12.13 4.76 47.85
N SER A 44 -13.12 5.62 47.58
CA SER A 44 -14.23 5.30 46.69
C SER A 44 -14.67 6.51 45.87
N THR A 45 -15.02 6.27 44.61
CA THR A 45 -15.62 7.27 43.70
C THR A 45 -17.15 7.34 43.84
N SER A 46 -17.75 6.43 44.62
CA SER A 46 -19.18 6.46 44.96
C SER A 46 -19.51 7.55 45.98
N VAL A 47 -20.65 8.21 45.82
CA VAL A 47 -21.24 9.07 46.87
C VAL A 47 -21.70 8.26 48.08
N THR A 48 -22.20 7.03 47.86
CA THR A 48 -22.69 6.13 48.91
C THR A 48 -21.64 5.07 49.23
N LEU A 49 -21.22 4.96 50.49
CA LEU A 49 -20.36 3.88 50.98
C LEU A 49 -21.22 2.83 51.73
N PRO A 50 -21.36 1.59 51.22
CA PRO A 50 -22.06 0.54 51.95
C PRO A 50 -21.29 0.12 53.21
N GLY A 51 -21.94 0.18 54.37
CA GLY A 51 -21.48 -0.48 55.60
C GLY A 51 -20.21 0.07 56.27
N GLN A 52 -19.73 1.26 55.92
CA GLN A 52 -18.58 1.90 56.58
C GLN A 52 -18.90 3.32 57.05
N THR A 53 -18.39 3.68 58.23
CA THR A 53 -18.55 5.02 58.82
C THR A 53 -17.77 6.06 58.00
N LEU A 54 -18.40 7.21 57.69
CA LEU A 54 -17.74 8.32 56.98
C LEU A 54 -16.68 9.07 57.82
N THR A 55 -16.66 8.79 59.12
CA THR A 55 -15.75 9.36 60.12
C THR A 55 -15.04 8.22 60.85
N HIS A 56 -13.71 8.20 60.78
CA HIS A 56 -12.84 7.25 61.47
C HIS A 56 -12.11 7.97 62.60
N ARG A 57 -12.18 7.45 63.82
CA ARG A 57 -11.36 7.93 64.95
C ARG A 57 -10.32 6.89 65.29
N GLU A 58 -9.06 7.29 65.35
CA GLU A 58 -7.95 6.49 65.86
C GLU A 58 -7.21 7.32 66.92
N GLY A 59 -7.23 6.83 68.17
CA GLY A 59 -6.72 7.57 69.33
C GLY A 59 -7.28 8.99 69.43
N ASP A 60 -6.36 9.97 69.39
CA ASP A 60 -6.65 11.40 69.51
C ASP A 60 -6.92 12.09 68.16
N VAL A 61 -7.08 11.35 67.07
CA VAL A 61 -7.25 11.90 65.72
C VAL A 61 -8.56 11.42 65.09
N THR A 62 -9.28 12.33 64.44
CA THR A 62 -10.50 12.01 63.68
C THR A 62 -10.33 12.37 62.21
N PHE A 63 -10.70 11.46 61.31
CA PHE A 63 -10.67 11.63 59.84
C PHE A 63 -12.10 11.52 59.30
N THR A 64 -12.60 12.59 58.67
CA THR A 64 -13.91 12.58 57.99
C THR A 64 -13.72 12.70 56.48
N ARG A 65 -14.36 11.83 55.70
CA ARG A 65 -14.30 11.84 54.23
C ARG A 65 -15.04 13.06 53.67
N ALA A 66 -14.33 13.92 52.92
CA ALA A 66 -14.90 15.18 52.43
C ALA A 66 -15.88 15.00 51.25
N GLY A 67 -15.86 13.86 50.56
CA GLY A 67 -16.74 13.56 49.43
C GLY A 67 -16.34 12.30 48.65
N PRO A 68 -16.97 12.03 47.49
CA PRO A 68 -16.48 11.04 46.54
C PRO A 68 -15.07 11.40 46.05
N ALA A 69 -14.23 10.37 45.80
CA ALA A 69 -12.93 10.58 45.19
C ALA A 69 -13.09 11.07 43.74
N SER A 70 -12.33 12.08 43.35
CA SER A 70 -12.32 12.54 41.95
C SER A 70 -11.57 11.55 41.05
N VAL A 71 -11.92 11.54 39.77
CA VAL A 71 -11.34 10.67 38.73
C VAL A 71 -10.88 11.52 37.56
N GLN A 72 -9.69 11.24 37.04
CA GLN A 72 -9.17 11.76 35.78
C GLN A 72 -8.55 10.60 34.99
N THR A 73 -8.64 10.60 33.65
CA THR A 73 -8.13 9.48 32.82
C THR A 73 -7.46 9.98 31.55
N ASP A 74 -6.27 9.46 31.22
CA ASP A 74 -5.62 9.64 29.93
C ASP A 74 -5.76 8.36 29.07
N GLY A 75 -4.92 8.16 28.05
CA GLY A 75 -4.97 6.96 27.19
C GLY A 75 -4.59 5.64 27.90
N GLU A 76 -3.78 5.69 28.96
CA GLU A 76 -3.11 4.55 29.59
C GLU A 76 -3.40 4.44 31.09
N TYR A 77 -3.63 5.57 31.77
CA TYR A 77 -3.78 5.67 33.23
C TYR A 77 -5.10 6.26 33.70
N THR A 78 -5.41 5.99 34.97
CA THR A 78 -6.45 6.64 35.78
C THR A 78 -5.81 7.22 37.04
N TYR A 79 -6.15 8.47 37.33
CA TYR A 79 -5.74 9.21 38.53
C TYR A 79 -6.94 9.38 39.45
N LEU A 80 -6.77 9.06 40.72
CA LEU A 80 -7.78 9.21 41.77
C LEU A 80 -7.28 10.16 42.85
N ARG A 81 -8.17 10.99 43.40
CA ARG A 81 -7.90 11.78 44.62
C ARG A 81 -9.06 11.64 45.61
N ALA A 82 -8.78 11.08 46.79
CA ALA A 82 -9.70 11.14 47.93
C ALA A 82 -9.18 12.16 48.95
N THR A 83 -10.03 13.11 49.33
CA THR A 83 -9.73 14.12 50.36
C THR A 83 -10.41 13.75 51.67
N PHE A 84 -9.64 13.74 52.76
CA PHE A 84 -10.14 13.57 54.12
C PHE A 84 -9.80 14.80 54.94
N THR A 85 -10.77 15.30 55.70
CA THR A 85 -10.56 16.37 56.69
C THR A 85 -10.23 15.73 58.03
N LEU A 86 -9.08 16.14 58.56
CA LEU A 86 -8.55 15.81 59.87
C LEU A 86 -9.14 16.75 60.93
N THR A 87 -9.37 16.23 62.14
CA THR A 87 -9.50 17.01 63.37
C THR A 87 -8.52 16.46 64.41
N ASN A 88 -7.67 17.33 64.97
CA ASN A 88 -6.84 17.00 66.13
C ASN A 88 -7.70 17.11 67.40
N THR A 89 -7.86 16.00 68.12
CA THR A 89 -8.61 15.94 69.40
C THR A 89 -7.70 15.70 70.61
N SER A 90 -6.37 15.75 70.43
CA SER A 90 -5.38 15.66 71.50
C SER A 90 -5.19 17.01 72.21
N ALA A 91 -4.47 16.99 73.33
CA ALA A 91 -4.04 18.20 74.05
C ALA A 91 -2.77 18.87 73.45
N ALA A 92 -2.18 18.33 72.38
CA ALA A 92 -0.91 18.77 71.82
C ALA A 92 -1.02 19.08 70.31
N PRO A 93 -0.16 19.96 69.74
CA PRO A 93 -0.06 20.08 68.29
C PRO A 93 0.60 18.84 67.69
N PHE A 94 0.08 18.34 66.57
CA PHE A 94 0.84 17.48 65.66
C PHE A 94 1.65 18.36 64.71
N ASN A 95 2.88 17.97 64.34
CA ASN A 95 3.81 18.85 63.65
C ASN A 95 3.95 18.54 62.15
N ASN A 96 4.04 17.25 61.78
CA ASN A 96 3.95 16.78 60.40
C ASN A 96 3.19 15.44 60.37
N MET A 97 1.89 15.47 60.67
CA MET A 97 1.11 14.25 60.75
C MET A 97 0.94 13.59 59.38
N THR A 98 1.58 12.44 59.21
CA THR A 98 1.77 11.73 57.95
C THR A 98 1.18 10.32 58.00
N LEU A 99 0.39 9.98 56.98
CA LEU A 99 -0.15 8.65 56.74
C LEU A 99 0.87 7.83 55.95
N VAL A 100 1.78 7.16 56.64
CA VAL A 100 2.76 6.24 56.02
C VAL A 100 2.02 4.97 55.59
N ALA A 101 2.14 4.56 54.33
CA ALA A 101 1.44 3.40 53.80
C ALA A 101 2.00 2.10 54.39
N VAL A 102 1.13 1.14 54.75
CA VAL A 102 1.54 -0.12 55.40
C VAL A 102 0.98 -1.33 54.68
N ALA A 103 1.86 -2.26 54.31
CA ALA A 103 1.48 -3.59 53.86
C ALA A 103 1.32 -4.54 55.05
N ARG A 104 0.23 -5.30 55.07
CA ARG A 104 -0.13 -6.27 56.12
C ARG A 104 -0.55 -7.59 55.51
N ASP A 105 -0.68 -8.63 56.34
CA ASP A 105 -1.19 -9.95 55.92
C ASP A 105 -2.62 -9.90 55.35
N THR A 106 -3.41 -8.87 55.73
CA THR A 106 -4.76 -8.61 55.21
C THR A 106 -4.79 -7.70 53.99
N ASN A 107 -3.64 -7.23 53.52
CA ASN A 107 -3.50 -6.42 52.32
C ASN A 107 -3.11 -7.28 51.10
N THR A 108 -3.50 -6.81 49.91
CA THR A 108 -3.31 -7.55 48.67
C THR A 108 -1.90 -7.37 48.12
N SER A 109 -1.23 -8.48 47.78
CA SER A 109 0.06 -8.52 47.05
C SER A 109 1.16 -7.63 47.62
N GLY A 110 1.27 -7.62 48.96
CA GLY A 110 2.32 -6.85 49.66
C GLY A 110 2.19 -5.33 49.52
N THR A 111 1.02 -4.82 49.12
CA THR A 111 0.72 -3.39 48.98
C THR A 111 0.00 -2.83 50.21
N ALA A 112 -0.32 -1.54 50.24
CA ALA A 112 -1.21 -0.95 51.25
C ALA A 112 -2.72 -1.10 50.94
N LEU A 113 -3.11 -1.79 49.87
CA LEU A 113 -4.52 -1.93 49.43
C LEU A 113 -5.19 -3.16 50.04
N ASN A 114 -6.46 -3.05 50.44
CA ASN A 114 -7.33 -4.18 50.77
C ASN A 114 -8.78 -3.86 50.39
N SER A 115 -9.69 -4.82 50.57
CA SER A 115 -11.14 -4.63 50.37
C SER A 115 -11.55 -4.04 49.02
N MET A 116 -10.76 -4.32 47.97
CA MET A 116 -11.04 -3.91 46.59
C MET A 116 -12.32 -4.62 46.11
N SER A 117 -13.40 -3.86 46.00
CA SER A 117 -14.74 -4.35 45.65
C SER A 117 -15.24 -3.79 44.32
N ALA A 118 -14.74 -2.62 43.92
CA ALA A 118 -14.77 -2.15 42.54
C ALA A 118 -13.39 -1.59 42.19
N PHE A 119 -12.82 -2.00 41.06
CA PHE A 119 -11.50 -1.54 40.65
C PHE A 119 -11.45 -1.29 39.14
N GLY A 120 -12.16 -0.25 38.68
CA GLY A 120 -12.18 0.15 37.28
C GLY A 120 -12.82 -0.89 36.34
N GLY A 121 -13.71 -1.74 36.87
CA GLY A 121 -14.31 -2.86 36.14
C GLY A 121 -13.45 -4.13 36.08
N ALA A 122 -12.33 -4.20 36.79
CA ALA A 122 -11.51 -5.41 36.86
C ALA A 122 -12.26 -6.59 37.54
N PRO A 123 -12.13 -7.84 37.02
CA PRO A 123 -12.60 -9.04 37.70
C PRO A 123 -11.92 -9.24 39.06
N SER A 124 -12.61 -9.89 40.00
CA SER A 124 -12.11 -10.14 41.36
C SER A 124 -10.80 -10.94 41.41
N GLY A 125 -10.57 -11.84 40.44
CA GLY A 125 -9.31 -12.59 40.30
C GLY A 125 -8.10 -11.76 39.88
N ASP A 126 -8.29 -10.69 39.12
CA ASP A 126 -7.20 -9.83 38.63
C ASP A 126 -6.71 -8.82 39.69
N LEU A 127 -7.48 -8.58 40.75
CA LEU A 127 -7.16 -7.58 41.78
C LEU A 127 -5.78 -7.79 42.43
N ALA A 128 -5.35 -9.05 42.58
CA ALA A 128 -4.02 -9.39 43.09
C ALA A 128 -2.88 -8.97 42.14
N ARG A 129 -3.11 -9.01 40.82
CA ARG A 129 -2.16 -8.54 39.79
C ARG A 129 -2.16 -7.01 39.67
N LEU A 130 -3.30 -6.37 39.89
CA LEU A 130 -3.48 -4.93 39.70
C LEU A 130 -3.00 -4.09 40.89
N ALA A 131 -3.10 -4.58 42.12
CA ALA A 131 -2.72 -3.83 43.31
C ALA A 131 -1.27 -3.26 43.28
N PRO A 132 -0.21 -4.01 42.88
CA PRO A 132 1.14 -3.46 42.78
C PRO A 132 1.30 -2.32 41.77
N LEU A 133 0.42 -2.26 40.75
CA LEU A 133 0.43 -1.23 39.71
C LEU A 133 -0.19 0.10 40.16
N VAL A 134 -0.68 0.19 41.40
CA VAL A 134 -1.18 1.43 42.00
C VAL A 134 -0.02 2.23 42.55
N THR A 135 0.43 3.20 41.76
CA THR A 135 1.48 4.15 42.14
C THR A 135 0.90 5.34 42.91
N PRO A 136 1.43 5.73 44.08
CA PRO A 136 1.07 6.98 44.73
C PRO A 136 1.62 8.18 43.92
N THR A 137 0.94 9.32 44.03
CA THR A 137 1.32 10.56 43.33
C THR A 137 0.77 11.77 44.09
N HIS A 138 1.21 12.98 43.75
CA HIS A 138 0.50 14.21 44.13
C HIS A 138 -0.88 14.24 43.45
N ALA A 139 -1.81 15.04 43.97
CA ALA A 139 -3.09 15.24 43.30
C ALA A 139 -2.91 15.94 41.94
N LEU A 140 -3.57 15.42 40.91
CA LEU A 140 -3.47 15.88 39.53
C LEU A 140 -4.83 16.17 38.90
N ASN A 141 -4.89 17.23 38.10
CA ASN A 141 -5.92 17.48 37.10
C ASN A 141 -5.35 17.22 35.70
N LEU A 142 -6.19 16.85 34.72
CA LEU A 142 -5.81 16.75 33.31
C LEU A 142 -6.36 17.94 32.52
N ILE A 143 -5.60 19.02 32.43
CA ILE A 143 -5.99 20.22 31.69
C ILE A 143 -5.58 20.03 30.22
N GLY A 144 -6.56 19.89 29.33
CA GLY A 144 -6.30 19.59 27.91
C GLY A 144 -5.62 18.23 27.69
N GLY A 145 -5.73 17.30 28.66
CA GLY A 145 -4.99 16.03 28.68
C GLY A 145 -3.59 16.10 29.31
N VAL A 146 -3.10 17.29 29.68
CA VAL A 146 -1.79 17.47 30.33
C VAL A 146 -1.93 17.37 31.86
N PRO A 147 -1.15 16.51 32.55
CA PRO A 147 -1.13 16.46 34.01
C PRO A 147 -0.59 17.75 34.66
N THR A 148 -1.40 18.36 35.52
CA THR A 148 -1.03 19.54 36.32
C THR A 148 -1.26 19.28 37.80
N LEU A 149 -0.30 19.66 38.65
CA LEU A 149 -0.45 19.59 40.12
C LEU A 149 -1.65 20.41 40.60
N VAL A 150 -2.41 19.86 41.54
CA VAL A 150 -3.51 20.58 42.20
C VAL A 150 -2.95 21.41 43.37
N PRO A 151 -3.14 22.75 43.38
CA PRO A 151 -2.73 23.61 44.49
C PRO A 151 -3.35 23.16 45.82
N GLY A 152 -2.58 23.19 46.91
CA GLY A 152 -3.04 22.76 48.23
C GLY A 152 -3.33 21.25 48.38
N ALA A 153 -2.92 20.41 47.42
CA ALA A 153 -3.13 18.95 47.46
C ALA A 153 -1.87 18.15 47.05
N THR A 154 -0.68 18.72 47.28
CA THR A 154 0.63 18.11 47.00
C THR A 154 1.18 17.37 48.23
N ASP A 155 0.33 16.49 48.78
CA ASP A 155 0.53 15.82 50.07
C ASP A 155 1.36 14.53 49.98
N PHE A 156 1.69 14.04 48.78
CA PHE A 156 2.44 12.80 48.60
C PHE A 156 3.87 12.93 49.11
N GLN A 157 4.29 11.93 49.89
CA GLN A 157 5.65 11.77 50.39
C GLN A 157 6.21 10.42 49.97
N VAL A 158 7.48 10.41 49.57
CA VAL A 158 8.32 9.22 49.52
C VAL A 158 9.35 9.31 50.66
N PHE A 159 9.87 8.17 51.08
CA PHE A 159 10.89 8.03 52.11
C PHE A 159 12.07 7.20 51.58
N GLN A 160 13.22 7.29 52.23
CA GLN A 160 14.22 6.24 52.13
C GLN A 160 13.74 4.99 52.89
N PRO A 161 14.01 3.76 52.40
CA PRO A 161 13.60 2.55 53.10
C PRO A 161 14.08 2.47 54.56
N ALA A 162 15.25 3.04 54.88
CA ALA A 162 15.76 3.12 56.25
C ALA A 162 14.92 4.02 57.17
N GLN A 163 14.38 5.14 56.66
CA GLN A 163 13.52 6.05 57.44
C GLN A 163 12.22 5.33 57.86
N THR A 164 11.59 4.60 56.95
CA THR A 164 10.38 3.82 57.26
C THR A 164 10.67 2.55 58.04
N GLN A 165 11.82 1.90 57.82
CA GLN A 165 12.24 0.74 58.61
C GLN A 165 12.50 1.10 60.09
N ALA A 166 13.01 2.30 60.37
CA ALA A 166 13.24 2.78 61.74
C ALA A 166 11.94 2.92 62.56
N LEU A 167 10.78 3.09 61.92
CA LEU A 167 9.47 3.05 62.59
C LEU A 167 9.25 1.69 63.27
N THR A 168 9.67 0.59 62.64
CA THR A 168 9.36 -0.78 63.08
C THR A 168 10.00 -1.19 64.42
N SER A 169 11.01 -0.45 64.88
CA SER A 169 11.67 -0.64 66.18
C SER A 169 11.08 0.24 67.30
N GLN A 170 10.10 1.08 67.03
CA GLN A 170 9.49 1.97 68.04
C GLN A 170 8.56 1.20 68.99
N SER A 171 8.55 1.58 70.27
CA SER A 171 7.59 1.04 71.26
C SER A 171 6.15 1.21 70.80
N GLU A 172 5.82 2.37 70.21
CA GLU A 172 4.47 2.68 69.77
C GLU A 172 4.09 1.93 68.48
N TRP A 173 5.02 1.74 67.54
CA TRP A 173 4.78 0.85 66.40
C TRP A 173 4.40 -0.55 66.86
N LEU A 174 5.16 -1.11 67.82
CA LEU A 174 4.92 -2.45 68.38
C LEU A 174 3.60 -2.56 69.20
N ARG A 175 2.90 -1.45 69.49
CA ARG A 175 1.56 -1.45 70.09
C ARG A 175 0.44 -1.58 69.05
N HIS A 176 0.64 -1.03 67.84
CA HIS A 176 -0.39 -0.97 66.78
C HIS A 176 -0.17 -1.99 65.64
N PHE A 177 1.06 -2.48 65.47
CA PHE A 177 1.49 -3.30 64.32
C PHE A 177 2.15 -4.62 64.74
N ARG A 178 1.99 -5.63 63.89
CA ARG A 178 2.54 -6.98 64.03
C ARG A 178 3.96 -7.07 63.45
N ALA A 179 4.70 -8.09 63.87
CA ALA A 179 6.02 -8.41 63.30
C ALA A 179 5.99 -8.80 61.80
N SER A 180 4.83 -9.09 61.22
CA SER A 180 4.62 -9.29 59.78
C SER A 180 4.35 -8.00 59.00
N ASP A 181 3.84 -6.95 59.64
CA ASP A 181 3.46 -5.68 58.98
C ASP A 181 4.71 -4.91 58.51
N ARG A 182 4.65 -4.31 57.32
CA ARG A 182 5.77 -3.60 56.69
C ARG A 182 5.35 -2.19 56.26
N PRO A 183 5.98 -1.12 56.77
CA PRO A 183 5.79 0.20 56.19
C PRO A 183 6.42 0.23 54.79
N LEU A 184 5.64 0.69 53.82
CA LEU A 184 6.10 0.99 52.47
C LEU A 184 6.77 2.37 52.50
N ASN A 185 7.73 2.64 51.60
CA ASN A 185 8.49 3.89 51.64
C ASN A 185 7.74 5.09 51.03
N TYR A 186 6.42 5.19 51.27
CA TYR A 186 5.60 6.33 50.85
C TYR A 186 4.45 6.62 51.82
N GLY A 187 3.85 7.80 51.69
CA GLY A 187 2.69 8.21 52.47
C GLY A 187 2.04 9.50 51.96
N PHE A 188 1.08 10.01 52.74
CA PHE A 188 0.40 11.28 52.48
C PHE A 188 0.36 12.12 53.77
N VAL A 189 0.92 13.32 53.75
CA VAL A 189 1.02 14.21 54.93
C VAL A 189 -0.08 15.27 54.91
N ALA A 190 -0.71 15.51 56.05
CA ALA A 190 -1.78 16.51 56.15
C ALA A 190 -1.25 17.94 55.97
N SER A 191 -2.10 18.85 55.49
CA SER A 191 -1.86 20.30 55.46
C SER A 191 -3.10 21.08 55.90
N ALA A 192 -2.90 22.07 56.76
CA ALA A 192 -3.89 23.11 57.03
C ALA A 192 -3.57 24.30 56.12
N CYS A 193 -4.40 24.54 55.10
CA CYS A 193 -4.23 25.63 54.16
C CYS A 193 -5.46 26.54 54.20
N THR A 194 -5.27 27.83 54.50
CA THR A 194 -6.26 28.89 54.28
C THR A 194 -5.75 29.81 53.17
N ASP A 195 -4.87 30.75 53.53
CA ASP A 195 -4.15 31.64 52.61
C ASP A 195 -2.67 31.22 52.49
N THR A 196 -2.09 30.70 53.58
CA THR A 196 -0.82 29.97 53.61
C THR A 196 -1.06 28.55 54.12
N CYS A 197 -0.16 27.63 53.77
CA CYS A 197 -0.21 26.24 54.20
C CYS A 197 0.74 25.98 55.37
N THR A 198 0.30 25.20 56.36
CA THR A 198 1.16 24.65 57.41
C THR A 198 0.94 23.15 57.57
N ARG A 199 1.96 22.45 58.09
CA ARG A 199 1.87 21.04 58.49
C ARG A 199 1.44 20.86 59.95
N THR A 200 1.56 21.91 60.76
CA THR A 200 1.19 21.89 62.18
C THR A 200 -0.33 21.94 62.35
N VAL A 201 -0.90 20.97 63.06
CA VAL A 201 -2.33 20.92 63.41
C VAL A 201 -2.48 21.13 64.91
N ALA A 202 -2.88 22.33 65.32
CA ALA A 202 -3.11 22.69 66.72
C ALA A 202 -4.24 21.86 67.38
N PRO A 203 -4.29 21.75 68.72
CA PRO A 203 -5.42 21.15 69.43
C PRO A 203 -6.77 21.73 69.01
N GLY A 204 -7.74 20.87 68.68
CA GLY A 204 -9.05 21.27 68.14
C GLY A 204 -9.03 21.78 66.69
N GLY A 205 -7.84 21.97 66.10
CA GLY A 205 -7.66 22.42 64.72
C GLY A 205 -7.91 21.32 63.69
N THR A 206 -8.10 21.75 62.44
CA THR A 206 -8.35 20.86 61.29
C THR A 206 -7.30 21.04 60.20
N ALA A 207 -7.16 20.00 59.37
CA ALA A 207 -6.29 19.96 58.20
C ALA A 207 -6.92 19.07 57.14
N ASN A 208 -6.44 19.09 55.90
CA ASN A 208 -6.82 18.12 54.88
C ASN A 208 -5.65 17.19 54.57
N VAL A 209 -5.95 15.96 54.15
CA VAL A 209 -4.99 15.04 53.54
C VAL A 209 -5.58 14.48 52.24
N ASN A 210 -4.82 14.61 51.15
CA ASN A 210 -5.22 14.15 49.83
C ASN A 210 -4.49 12.85 49.48
N ILE A 211 -5.20 11.72 49.59
CA ILE A 211 -4.70 10.42 49.14
C ILE A 211 -4.89 10.36 47.63
N ALA A 212 -3.78 10.44 46.89
CA ALA A 212 -3.78 10.48 45.44
C ALA A 212 -2.95 9.34 44.84
N VAL A 213 -3.53 8.64 43.85
CA VAL A 213 -2.93 7.47 43.22
C VAL A 213 -3.17 7.46 41.70
N ARG A 214 -2.17 6.97 40.96
CA ARG A 214 -2.22 6.66 39.53
C ARG A 214 -2.14 5.15 39.35
N LEU A 215 -3.01 4.59 38.52
CA LEU A 215 -3.14 3.16 38.23
C LEU A 215 -3.46 2.94 36.74
N PRO A 216 -3.31 1.73 36.18
CA PRO A 216 -3.70 1.44 34.80
C PRO A 216 -5.18 1.75 34.53
N ARG A 217 -5.48 2.23 33.32
CA ARG A 217 -6.84 2.62 32.93
C ARG A 217 -7.80 1.43 32.95
N GLY A 218 -8.86 1.57 33.76
CA GLY A 218 -9.97 0.62 33.81
C GLY A 218 -10.95 0.75 32.64
N ALA A 219 -11.82 -0.25 32.50
CA ALA A 219 -13.01 -0.20 31.64
C ALA A 219 -14.15 0.63 32.26
N SER A 220 -14.03 1.03 33.52
CA SER A 220 -14.98 1.86 34.27
C SER A 220 -14.24 2.88 35.15
N THR A 221 -14.93 3.96 35.52
CA THR A 221 -14.48 4.97 36.50
C THR A 221 -14.91 4.65 37.95
N THR A 222 -15.57 3.51 38.17
CA THR A 222 -15.97 3.06 39.51
C THR A 222 -14.83 2.39 40.25
N TYR A 223 -14.39 3.00 41.35
CA TYR A 223 -13.39 2.46 42.27
C TYR A 223 -13.94 2.46 43.70
N THR A 224 -13.68 1.40 44.46
CA THR A 224 -13.98 1.26 45.89
C THR A 224 -13.01 0.23 46.48
N PHE A 225 -12.10 0.71 47.32
CA PHE A 225 -11.08 -0.06 48.02
C PHE A 225 -10.70 0.63 49.33
N VAL A 226 -9.94 -0.04 50.19
CA VAL A 226 -9.45 0.51 51.46
C VAL A 226 -7.92 0.56 51.40
N MET A 227 -7.33 1.64 51.93
CA MET A 227 -5.88 1.75 52.12
C MET A 227 -5.51 1.70 53.60
N THR A 228 -4.44 0.99 53.94
CA THR A 228 -3.90 0.87 55.30
C THR A 228 -2.71 1.81 55.50
N PHE A 229 -2.71 2.54 56.62
CA PHE A 229 -1.67 3.49 56.98
C PHE A 229 -1.28 3.38 58.46
N ALA A 230 -0.05 3.77 58.78
CA ALA A 230 0.35 4.22 60.11
C ALA A 230 0.20 5.74 60.19
N ILE A 231 -0.40 6.22 61.26
CA ILE A 231 -0.37 7.65 61.60
C ILE A 231 0.99 7.91 62.25
N VAL A 232 1.83 8.74 61.64
CA VAL A 232 3.15 9.12 62.15
C VAL A 232 3.21 10.64 62.28
N ASP A 233 3.51 11.14 63.47
CA ASP A 233 3.81 12.55 63.70
C ASP A 233 5.30 12.77 63.46
N ASP A 234 5.67 13.29 62.29
CA ASP A 234 7.06 13.34 61.82
C ASP A 234 7.81 14.58 62.33
N SER A 235 9.05 14.41 62.78
CA SER A 235 9.89 15.51 63.26
C SER A 235 10.59 16.30 62.15
N VAL A 236 10.57 15.81 60.91
CA VAL A 236 11.16 16.52 59.76
C VAL A 236 10.06 16.87 58.76
N THR A 237 9.94 18.16 58.45
CA THR A 237 9.07 18.61 57.35
C THR A 237 9.72 18.28 56.02
N ARG A 238 9.01 17.51 55.19
CA ARG A 238 9.49 17.04 53.88
C ARG A 238 8.53 17.38 52.75
N VAL A 239 9.06 17.47 51.54
CA VAL A 239 8.29 17.52 50.28
C VAL A 239 8.91 16.58 49.25
N THR A 240 8.08 15.86 48.51
CA THR A 240 8.55 15.01 47.41
C THR A 240 8.40 15.70 46.07
N ARG A 241 9.47 15.69 45.26
CA ARG A 241 9.45 16.22 43.90
C ARG A 241 8.46 15.45 43.04
N SER A 242 7.61 16.17 42.32
CA SER A 242 6.68 15.56 41.37
C SER A 242 7.42 14.96 40.17
N VAL A 243 7.04 13.72 39.83
CA VAL A 243 7.49 12.99 38.64
C VAL A 243 6.54 13.21 37.45
N THR A 244 5.29 13.61 37.72
CA THR A 244 4.27 13.86 36.69
C THR A 244 3.29 14.93 37.19
N PRO A 245 3.32 16.18 36.69
CA PRO A 245 4.37 16.75 35.83
C PRO A 245 5.74 16.74 36.54
N VAL A 246 6.83 16.79 35.77
CA VAL A 246 8.19 16.81 36.33
C VAL A 246 8.47 18.15 37.02
N GLU A 247 9.00 18.11 38.23
CA GLU A 247 9.27 19.28 39.08
C GLU A 247 10.78 19.43 39.36
N THR A 248 11.29 20.65 39.19
CA THR A 248 12.70 20.99 39.46
C THR A 248 13.00 21.04 40.97
N PRO A 249 14.28 20.92 41.39
CA PRO A 249 14.65 21.10 42.80
C PRO A 249 14.22 22.47 43.35
N ALA A 250 14.25 23.52 42.52
CA ALA A 250 13.83 24.87 42.90
C ALA A 250 12.32 24.95 43.19
N GLN A 251 11.47 24.40 42.32
CA GLN A 251 10.01 24.41 42.54
C GLN A 251 9.60 23.60 43.78
N ALA A 252 10.29 22.49 44.06
CA ALA A 252 10.07 21.76 45.32
C ALA A 252 10.61 22.52 46.54
N ALA A 253 11.71 23.27 46.40
CA ALA A 253 12.19 24.16 47.45
C ALA A 253 11.17 25.27 47.76
N GLU A 254 10.66 25.96 46.74
CA GLU A 254 9.61 27.00 46.86
C GLU A 254 8.36 26.47 47.60
N ARG A 255 7.96 25.22 47.34
CA ARG A 255 6.86 24.54 48.07
C ARG A 255 7.17 24.28 49.54
N LEU A 256 8.44 24.07 49.91
CA LEU A 256 8.88 23.88 51.29
C LEU A 256 8.99 25.23 52.03
N ASP A 257 9.41 26.29 51.33
CA ASP A 257 9.35 27.68 51.81
C ASP A 257 7.89 28.11 52.05
N ALA A 258 6.96 27.74 51.17
CA ALA A 258 5.53 27.99 51.32
C ALA A 258 4.86 27.25 52.51
N LEU A 259 5.58 26.31 53.14
CA LEU A 259 5.22 25.67 54.42
C LEU A 259 5.91 26.32 55.64
N GLY A 260 6.64 27.42 55.43
CA GLY A 260 7.40 28.14 56.46
C GLY A 260 8.78 27.56 56.76
N VAL A 261 9.24 26.54 56.02
CA VAL A 261 10.46 25.76 56.35
C VAL A 261 11.65 26.26 55.54
N LEU A 262 12.17 27.43 55.95
CA LEU A 262 13.28 28.11 55.28
C LEU A 262 14.60 27.32 55.35
N ALA A 263 14.83 26.54 56.42
CA ALA A 263 16.00 25.69 56.61
C ALA A 263 15.63 24.40 57.39
N GLY A 264 16.45 23.35 57.26
CA GLY A 264 16.33 22.12 58.05
C GLY A 264 15.30 21.09 57.58
N GLY A 265 14.59 21.34 56.47
CA GLY A 265 13.68 20.37 55.84
C GLY A 265 14.33 19.50 54.76
N GLU A 266 13.61 18.44 54.36
CA GLU A 266 14.03 17.50 53.31
C GLU A 266 13.25 17.70 52.00
N ILE A 267 13.96 17.60 50.87
CA ILE A 267 13.38 17.47 49.52
C ILE A 267 13.66 16.05 49.06
N MET A 268 12.64 15.29 48.66
CA MET A 268 12.78 13.89 48.27
C MET A 268 12.76 13.73 46.75
N THR A 269 13.73 12.98 46.21
CA THR A 269 13.89 12.72 44.76
C THR A 269 13.78 11.22 44.46
N VAL A 270 12.98 10.84 43.46
CA VAL A 270 12.80 9.43 43.05
C VAL A 270 13.57 9.13 41.77
N GLY A 271 14.37 8.06 41.76
CA GLY A 271 14.85 7.40 40.54
C GLY A 271 15.93 8.13 39.72
N GLY A 272 16.56 9.18 40.26
CA GLY A 272 17.60 9.94 39.57
C GLY A 272 18.68 10.50 40.50
N THR A 273 19.74 11.04 39.89
CA THR A 273 20.86 11.70 40.57
C THR A 273 21.13 13.05 39.91
N ASP A 274 20.89 14.16 40.59
CA ASP A 274 21.25 15.50 40.08
C ASP A 274 21.44 16.52 41.22
N SER A 275 21.85 17.74 40.85
CA SER A 275 22.22 18.87 41.71
C SER A 275 21.45 19.02 43.03
N GLY A 276 22.20 19.07 44.13
CA GLY A 276 21.66 19.29 45.48
C GLY A 276 21.05 20.69 45.67
N PRO A 277 20.34 20.90 46.79
CA PRO A 277 19.43 22.03 46.97
C PRO A 277 20.16 23.31 47.38
N PRO A 278 19.49 24.48 47.32
CA PRO A 278 19.97 25.72 47.94
C PRO A 278 20.34 25.52 49.43
N SER A 279 21.34 26.27 49.88
CA SER A 279 22.05 26.05 51.15
C SER A 279 21.14 25.98 52.38
N GLY A 280 21.23 24.87 53.13
CA GLY A 280 20.52 24.68 54.41
C GLY A 280 19.47 23.56 54.41
N ARG A 281 19.41 22.72 53.37
CA ARG A 281 18.46 21.61 53.19
C ARG A 281 19.15 20.35 52.72
N SER A 282 18.48 19.20 52.85
CA SER A 282 18.92 17.92 52.29
C SER A 282 18.04 17.55 51.10
N ASP A 283 18.63 17.30 49.92
CA ASP A 283 17.97 16.52 48.87
C ASP A 283 18.30 15.05 49.12
N VAL A 284 17.26 14.23 49.20
CA VAL A 284 17.30 12.86 49.69
C VAL A 284 16.75 11.95 48.60
N THR A 285 17.67 11.31 47.89
CA THR A 285 17.32 10.38 46.82
C THR A 285 16.85 9.03 47.35
N THR A 286 15.90 8.44 46.63
CA THR A 286 15.46 7.05 46.79
C THR A 286 15.33 6.40 45.42
N ALA A 287 15.76 5.15 45.29
CA ALA A 287 15.87 4.48 44.00
C ALA A 287 14.50 4.25 43.33
N ALA A 288 13.46 3.98 44.12
CA ALA A 288 12.10 3.75 43.65
C ALA A 288 11.06 3.99 44.76
N VAL A 289 9.79 4.07 44.36
CA VAL A 289 8.65 3.91 45.27
C VAL A 289 8.30 2.42 45.37
N LEU A 290 8.39 1.85 46.56
CA LEU A 290 8.04 0.47 46.86
C LEU A 290 6.52 0.37 47.07
N THR A 291 5.76 0.18 45.99
CA THR A 291 4.29 0.00 46.05
C THR A 291 3.88 -1.38 46.54
N SER A 292 4.77 -2.37 46.44
CA SER A 292 4.57 -3.78 46.80
C SER A 292 5.87 -4.39 47.33
N THR A 293 5.77 -5.30 48.30
CA THR A 293 6.90 -6.11 48.78
C THR A 293 7.19 -7.37 47.93
N THR A 294 6.43 -7.63 46.86
CA THR A 294 6.44 -8.94 46.15
C THR A 294 6.37 -8.87 44.62
N ALA A 295 6.58 -7.71 43.99
CA ALA A 295 6.15 -7.46 42.61
C ALA A 295 6.89 -8.27 41.50
N THR A 296 6.26 -9.35 41.04
CA THR A 296 6.33 -9.78 39.63
C THR A 296 4.96 -9.60 38.98
N VAL A 297 4.94 -9.16 37.72
CA VAL A 297 3.72 -8.77 37.00
C VAL A 297 3.56 -9.61 35.75
N PRO A 298 2.55 -10.49 35.63
CA PRO A 298 2.29 -11.17 34.37
C PRO A 298 1.80 -10.21 33.28
N GLN A 299 2.22 -10.47 32.05
CA GLN A 299 1.81 -9.77 30.81
C GLN A 299 1.09 -10.76 29.87
N THR A 300 0.25 -10.25 28.97
CA THR A 300 -0.54 -11.09 28.05
C THR A 300 -0.36 -10.65 26.60
N LEU A 301 -0.24 -11.62 25.69
CA LEU A 301 -0.06 -11.42 24.25
C LEU A 301 -1.34 -11.79 23.50
N ALA A 302 -1.59 -11.21 22.32
CA ALA A 302 -2.67 -11.62 21.43
C ALA A 302 -2.31 -11.34 19.96
N PHE A 303 -2.70 -12.24 19.05
CA PHE A 303 -2.65 -11.99 17.61
C PHE A 303 -3.68 -10.95 17.17
N SER A 304 -3.35 -10.25 16.08
CA SER A 304 -4.32 -9.61 15.18
C SER A 304 -4.99 -10.66 14.27
N SER A 305 -6.08 -10.30 13.60
CA SER A 305 -6.71 -11.18 12.61
C SER A 305 -5.74 -11.59 11.50
N LEU A 306 -5.72 -12.88 11.17
CA LEU A 306 -5.06 -13.43 9.98
C LEU A 306 -6.13 -13.77 8.92
N PRO A 307 -5.79 -13.89 7.63
CA PRO A 307 -6.71 -14.47 6.65
C PRO A 307 -7.08 -15.92 7.01
N ASP A 308 -8.29 -16.35 6.68
CA ASP A 308 -8.79 -17.70 6.99
C ASP A 308 -8.01 -18.81 6.27
N ALA A 309 -7.39 -18.48 5.12
CA ALA A 309 -6.56 -19.40 4.35
C ALA A 309 -5.40 -18.69 3.63
N LEU A 310 -4.37 -19.48 3.31
CA LEU A 310 -3.25 -19.11 2.44
C LEU A 310 -3.03 -20.19 1.37
N VAL A 311 -2.31 -19.88 0.29
CA VAL A 311 -2.04 -20.83 -0.81
C VAL A 311 -0.55 -21.22 -0.83
N ALA A 312 -0.29 -22.54 -0.80
CA ALA A 312 1.06 -23.10 -0.76
C ALA A 312 1.93 -22.60 -1.92
N GLY A 313 3.09 -22.02 -1.61
CA GLY A 313 4.06 -21.51 -2.58
C GLY A 313 3.61 -20.29 -3.39
N ARG A 314 2.40 -19.73 -3.17
CA ARG A 314 1.83 -18.62 -3.97
C ARG A 314 1.53 -17.36 -3.17
N MET A 315 1.71 -17.37 -1.85
CA MET A 315 1.47 -16.24 -0.96
C MET A 315 2.58 -16.11 0.10
N THR A 316 2.63 -14.96 0.77
CA THR A 316 3.25 -14.76 2.08
C THR A 316 2.32 -13.88 2.93
N GLU A 317 2.49 -13.89 4.25
CA GLU A 317 1.66 -13.09 5.18
C GLU A 317 2.52 -12.53 6.32
N GLN A 318 2.26 -11.30 6.76
CA GLN A 318 3.03 -10.66 7.83
C GLN A 318 2.24 -10.70 9.14
N LEU A 319 2.62 -11.62 10.04
CA LEU A 319 2.00 -11.78 11.33
C LEU A 319 2.17 -10.51 12.19
N SER A 320 1.13 -10.19 12.96
CA SER A 320 1.19 -9.20 14.03
C SER A 320 0.51 -9.75 15.28
N ALA A 321 1.27 -9.85 16.36
CA ALA A 321 0.77 -10.05 17.71
C ALA A 321 1.25 -8.91 18.60
N ARG A 322 0.39 -8.45 19.51
CA ARG A 322 0.61 -7.27 20.36
C ARG A 322 0.23 -7.59 21.81
N PRO A 323 0.96 -7.08 22.81
CA PRO A 323 0.63 -7.32 24.20
C PRO A 323 -0.54 -6.43 24.65
N ARG A 324 -1.26 -6.85 25.69
CA ARG A 324 -2.44 -6.14 26.21
C ARG A 324 -2.19 -5.60 27.62
N GLY A 325 -2.36 -4.28 27.77
CA GLY A 325 -2.09 -3.58 29.03
C GLY A 325 -0.60 -3.46 29.33
N ALA A 326 -0.25 -3.27 30.61
CA ALA A 326 1.12 -3.13 31.06
C ALA A 326 1.97 -4.38 30.73
N HIS A 327 3.15 -4.15 30.15
CA HIS A 327 4.01 -5.18 29.57
C HIS A 327 5.49 -4.80 29.66
N SER A 328 6.37 -5.80 29.56
CA SER A 328 7.83 -5.66 29.53
C SER A 328 8.36 -4.71 28.45
N GLY A 329 7.67 -4.62 27.30
CA GLY A 329 8.16 -3.92 26.11
C GLY A 329 9.19 -4.70 25.28
N GLN A 330 9.48 -5.95 25.61
CA GLN A 330 10.39 -6.80 24.83
C GLN A 330 9.85 -7.07 23.41
N PRO A 331 10.70 -7.37 22.41
CA PRO A 331 10.26 -7.80 21.09
C PRO A 331 9.33 -9.01 21.14
N VAL A 332 8.31 -9.02 20.28
CA VAL A 332 7.49 -10.21 20.00
C VAL A 332 8.18 -11.03 18.92
N THR A 333 8.36 -12.33 19.16
CA THR A 333 8.98 -13.26 18.19
C THR A 333 8.01 -14.37 17.80
N TYR A 334 8.19 -14.91 16.60
CA TYR A 334 7.30 -15.92 16.00
C TYR A 334 8.05 -17.22 15.68
N THR A 335 7.36 -18.35 15.80
CA THR A 335 7.85 -19.71 15.53
C THR A 335 6.75 -20.54 14.88
N SER A 336 7.10 -21.40 13.90
CA SER A 336 6.15 -22.34 13.29
C SER A 336 6.15 -23.65 14.07
N GLY A 337 4.97 -24.10 14.51
CA GLY A 337 4.78 -25.45 15.06
C GLY A 337 4.65 -26.53 13.98
N THR A 338 4.50 -26.12 12.71
CA THR A 338 4.24 -27.00 11.56
C THR A 338 5.20 -26.66 10.40
N PRO A 339 6.53 -26.80 10.58
CA PRO A 339 7.54 -26.33 9.62
C PRO A 339 7.49 -26.99 8.24
N ALA A 340 6.82 -28.12 8.08
CA ALA A 340 6.57 -28.75 6.77
C ALA A 340 5.45 -28.04 5.97
N VAL A 341 4.46 -27.48 6.66
CA VAL A 341 3.30 -26.77 6.09
C VAL A 341 3.63 -25.30 5.83
N CYS A 342 4.37 -24.67 6.75
CA CYS A 342 4.76 -23.27 6.65
C CYS A 342 6.02 -22.96 7.45
N THR A 343 6.88 -22.08 6.92
CA THR A 343 7.96 -21.45 7.67
C THR A 343 7.54 -20.06 8.15
N VAL A 344 8.19 -19.54 9.18
CA VAL A 344 8.00 -18.16 9.66
C VAL A 344 9.33 -17.58 10.14
N THR A 345 9.61 -16.32 9.83
CA THR A 345 10.79 -15.62 10.37
C THR A 345 10.55 -15.19 11.82
N PRO A 346 11.61 -14.94 12.63
CA PRO A 346 11.45 -14.39 13.97
C PRO A 346 10.70 -13.04 14.02
N ALA A 347 10.67 -12.30 12.91
CA ALA A 347 9.92 -11.04 12.75
C ALA A 347 8.47 -11.22 12.24
N GLY A 348 8.03 -12.46 11.97
CA GLY A 348 6.63 -12.77 11.67
C GLY A 348 6.27 -12.89 10.19
N LEU A 349 7.23 -12.87 9.26
CA LEU A 349 6.94 -13.16 7.85
C LEU A 349 6.70 -14.67 7.68
N LEU A 350 5.47 -15.06 7.38
CA LEU A 350 5.00 -16.44 7.20
C LEU A 350 5.03 -16.79 5.70
N THR A 351 5.66 -17.92 5.37
CA THR A 351 5.71 -18.49 4.02
C THR A 351 5.09 -19.90 4.02
N PRO A 352 3.90 -20.10 3.41
CA PRO A 352 3.27 -21.41 3.26
C PRO A 352 4.02 -22.27 2.24
N THR A 353 4.47 -23.45 2.64
CA THR A 353 5.31 -24.37 1.84
C THR A 353 4.55 -25.57 1.29
N ALA A 354 3.55 -26.07 2.02
CA ALA A 354 2.73 -27.21 1.60
C ALA A 354 1.29 -27.09 2.13
N PRO A 355 0.31 -27.78 1.54
CA PRO A 355 -1.06 -27.80 2.05
C PRO A 355 -1.16 -28.45 3.44
N GLY A 356 -2.14 -28.02 4.23
CA GLY A 356 -2.37 -28.47 5.61
C GLY A 356 -2.54 -27.30 6.58
N ASP A 357 -2.75 -27.57 7.86
CA ASP A 357 -2.92 -26.52 8.86
C ASP A 357 -1.59 -25.97 9.36
N CYS A 358 -1.35 -24.69 9.13
CA CYS A 358 -0.16 -23.96 9.56
C CYS A 358 -0.40 -23.37 10.96
N THR A 359 0.21 -23.96 11.99
CA THR A 359 0.17 -23.42 13.35
C THR A 359 1.40 -22.55 13.62
N VAL A 360 1.19 -21.28 13.95
CA VAL A 360 2.23 -20.32 14.33
C VAL A 360 2.04 -19.84 15.76
N THR A 361 3.14 -19.69 16.49
CA THR A 361 3.18 -19.30 17.90
C THR A 361 3.95 -18.00 18.05
N ALA A 362 3.32 -16.98 18.64
CA ALA A 362 3.94 -15.73 19.03
C ALA A 362 4.30 -15.74 20.52
N GLN A 363 5.45 -15.16 20.87
CA GLN A 363 5.99 -15.13 22.23
C GLN A 363 6.56 -13.75 22.55
N GLN A 364 6.52 -13.35 23.83
CA GLN A 364 7.18 -12.14 24.33
C GLN A 364 7.88 -12.45 25.65
N GLN A 365 9.16 -12.09 25.74
CA GLN A 365 9.97 -12.35 26.93
C GLN A 365 9.61 -11.45 28.11
N GLY A 366 9.97 -11.90 29.32
CA GLY A 366 9.90 -11.06 30.53
C GLY A 366 10.96 -9.95 30.53
N GLY A 367 10.86 -9.05 31.49
CA GLY A 367 11.83 -7.97 31.65
C GLY A 367 11.38 -6.90 32.64
N THR A 368 12.31 -6.11 33.14
CA THR A 368 12.02 -5.00 34.05
C THR A 368 11.74 -3.73 33.26
N ARG A 369 10.59 -3.09 33.52
CA ARG A 369 10.20 -1.81 32.94
C ARG A 369 9.43 -0.97 33.96
N ASP A 370 9.72 0.34 34.02
CA ASP A 370 9.02 1.32 34.86
C ASP A 370 8.96 0.92 36.36
N GLY A 371 9.99 0.22 36.85
CA GLY A 371 10.09 -0.31 38.22
C GLY A 371 9.48 -1.70 38.43
N TYR A 372 8.76 -2.24 37.45
CA TYR A 372 8.06 -3.53 37.53
C TYR A 372 8.80 -4.64 36.80
N THR A 373 8.96 -5.80 37.46
CA THR A 373 9.51 -7.01 36.84
C THR A 373 8.39 -7.81 36.18
N PHE A 374 8.31 -7.79 34.85
CA PHE A 374 7.31 -8.55 34.10
C PHE A 374 7.77 -9.99 33.86
N THR A 375 6.89 -10.97 34.07
CA THR A 375 7.15 -12.37 33.65
C THR A 375 7.06 -12.48 32.13
N ALA A 376 7.51 -13.59 31.53
CA ALA A 376 7.22 -13.86 30.12
C ALA A 376 5.70 -13.88 29.87
N ALA A 377 5.29 -13.48 28.66
CA ALA A 377 3.92 -13.69 28.21
C ALA A 377 3.67 -15.19 28.02
N ALA A 378 2.46 -15.66 28.33
CA ALA A 378 2.02 -16.97 27.86
C ALA A 378 2.10 -17.00 26.32
N PRO A 379 2.76 -18.00 25.70
CA PRO A 379 2.76 -18.16 24.26
C PRO A 379 1.32 -18.23 23.73
N VAL A 380 1.02 -17.47 22.68
CA VAL A 380 -0.25 -17.59 21.96
C VAL A 380 0.00 -18.23 20.61
N SER A 381 -0.85 -19.17 20.23
CA SER A 381 -0.79 -19.86 18.95
C SER A 381 -2.04 -19.55 18.14
N GLN A 382 -1.88 -19.44 16.83
CA GLN A 382 -2.96 -19.34 15.87
C GLN A 382 -2.69 -20.27 14.70
N THR A 383 -3.76 -20.84 14.15
CA THR A 383 -3.70 -21.73 12.99
C THR A 383 -4.32 -21.04 11.78
N VAL A 384 -3.71 -21.21 10.61
CA VAL A 384 -4.26 -20.80 9.30
C VAL A 384 -4.18 -21.99 8.35
N THR A 385 -5.26 -22.27 7.62
CA THR A 385 -5.29 -23.41 6.70
C THR A 385 -4.57 -23.07 5.40
N VAL A 386 -3.56 -23.85 5.04
CA VAL A 386 -2.85 -23.73 3.76
C VAL A 386 -3.50 -24.67 2.74
N ARG A 387 -3.92 -24.11 1.62
CA ARG A 387 -4.55 -24.81 0.51
C ARG A 387 -3.53 -25.18 -0.59
N PRO A 388 -3.77 -26.26 -1.35
CA PRO A 388 -3.07 -26.46 -2.62
C PRO A 388 -3.42 -25.33 -3.59
N PRO A 389 -2.50 -24.96 -4.50
CA PRO A 389 -2.87 -24.07 -5.60
C PRO A 389 -3.88 -24.76 -6.52
N THR A 390 -4.93 -24.05 -6.93
CA THR A 390 -5.88 -24.53 -7.95
C THR A 390 -5.16 -24.71 -9.27
N ARG A 391 -5.35 -25.87 -9.90
CA ARG A 391 -4.82 -26.17 -11.22
C ARG A 391 -5.89 -25.89 -12.28
N VAL A 392 -5.57 -25.06 -13.27
CA VAL A 392 -6.47 -24.77 -14.40
C VAL A 392 -5.83 -25.26 -15.70
N GLU A 393 -6.58 -26.07 -16.46
CA GLU A 393 -6.19 -26.51 -17.80
C GLU A 393 -7.13 -25.93 -18.87
N LEU A 394 -6.59 -25.66 -20.05
CA LEU A 394 -7.33 -25.12 -21.19
C LEU A 394 -6.99 -25.92 -22.46
N ARG A 395 -7.99 -26.19 -23.30
CA ARG A 395 -7.84 -26.73 -24.65
C ARG A 395 -8.64 -25.92 -25.65
N LEU A 396 -7.98 -25.51 -26.74
CA LEU A 396 -8.60 -24.96 -27.93
C LEU A 396 -8.49 -25.97 -29.07
N PHE A 397 -9.58 -26.14 -29.82
CA PHE A 397 -9.67 -27.09 -30.93
C PHE A 397 -10.71 -26.59 -31.96
N ASN A 398 -10.70 -27.16 -33.16
CA ASN A 398 -11.64 -26.84 -34.24
C ASN A 398 -11.79 -25.34 -34.56
N THR A 399 -10.76 -24.51 -34.34
CA THR A 399 -10.81 -23.08 -34.66
C THR A 399 -10.69 -22.87 -36.17
N ASP A 400 -11.73 -22.31 -36.78
CA ASP A 400 -11.78 -22.07 -38.24
C ASP A 400 -11.11 -20.75 -38.65
N ASP A 401 -11.19 -19.72 -37.80
CA ASP A 401 -10.60 -18.40 -38.03
C ASP A 401 -9.72 -18.00 -36.83
N VAL A 402 -10.33 -17.44 -35.77
CA VAL A 402 -9.62 -16.96 -34.59
C VAL A 402 -10.41 -17.27 -33.31
N SER A 403 -9.77 -17.94 -32.36
CA SER A 403 -10.24 -18.10 -30.99
C SER A 403 -9.32 -17.34 -30.03
N MET A 404 -9.90 -16.55 -29.13
CA MET A 404 -9.20 -15.68 -28.18
C MET A 404 -9.55 -16.05 -26.75
N VAL A 405 -8.57 -15.90 -25.86
CA VAL A 405 -8.75 -16.12 -24.42
C VAL A 405 -8.16 -14.97 -23.62
N THR A 406 -8.98 -14.41 -22.74
CA THR A 406 -8.69 -13.26 -21.90
C THR A 406 -9.02 -13.60 -20.45
N VAL A 407 -8.15 -13.22 -19.51
CA VAL A 407 -8.38 -13.37 -18.06
C VAL A 407 -8.25 -12.01 -17.40
N ASP A 408 -9.33 -11.54 -16.76
CA ASP A 408 -9.42 -10.24 -16.10
C ASP A 408 -8.98 -9.06 -16.99
N GLY A 409 -9.43 -9.05 -18.25
CA GLY A 409 -9.08 -8.04 -19.26
C GLY A 409 -7.70 -8.22 -19.90
N VAL A 410 -6.81 -9.05 -19.34
CA VAL A 410 -5.52 -9.39 -19.96
C VAL A 410 -5.73 -10.48 -21.00
N ARG A 411 -5.44 -10.21 -22.29
CA ARG A 411 -5.40 -11.29 -23.30
C ARG A 411 -4.25 -12.25 -22.97
N ARG A 412 -4.56 -13.54 -22.86
CA ARG A 412 -3.63 -14.61 -22.48
C ARG A 412 -3.28 -15.54 -23.64
N ALA A 413 -4.19 -15.71 -24.62
CA ALA A 413 -3.91 -16.47 -25.84
C ALA A 413 -4.70 -15.95 -27.04
N VAL A 414 -4.14 -16.18 -28.23
CA VAL A 414 -4.85 -16.18 -29.52
C VAL A 414 -4.48 -17.48 -30.24
N TYR A 415 -5.47 -18.15 -30.81
CA TYR A 415 -5.35 -19.40 -31.53
C TYR A 415 -6.04 -19.22 -32.88
N ARG A 416 -5.43 -19.66 -33.98
CA ARG A 416 -5.92 -19.36 -35.35
C ARG A 416 -6.22 -20.61 -36.16
N TYR A 417 -6.81 -20.43 -37.34
CA TYR A 417 -6.86 -21.46 -38.38
C TYR A 417 -5.51 -22.17 -38.55
N GLY A 418 -5.55 -23.47 -38.88
CA GLY A 418 -4.34 -24.29 -39.07
C GLY A 418 -3.56 -24.64 -37.80
N SER A 419 -3.77 -23.97 -36.66
CA SER A 419 -3.09 -24.27 -35.38
C SER A 419 -3.39 -25.69 -34.86
N GLY A 420 -4.54 -26.25 -35.24
CA GLY A 420 -4.95 -27.62 -34.96
C GLY A 420 -5.75 -27.79 -33.65
N ASP A 421 -5.16 -28.54 -32.73
CA ASP A 421 -5.68 -28.81 -31.38
C ASP A 421 -4.54 -28.58 -30.39
N SER A 422 -4.75 -27.75 -29.38
CA SER A 422 -3.71 -27.37 -28.41
C SER A 422 -3.37 -28.50 -27.43
N GLY A 423 -4.19 -29.56 -27.37
CA GLY A 423 -4.21 -30.45 -26.21
C GLY A 423 -4.59 -29.70 -24.93
N ARG A 424 -4.38 -30.31 -23.77
CA ARG A 424 -4.53 -29.61 -22.48
C ARG A 424 -3.26 -28.84 -22.14
N MET A 425 -3.34 -27.52 -22.21
CA MET A 425 -2.32 -26.60 -21.71
C MET A 425 -2.58 -26.32 -20.23
N ASP A 426 -1.52 -26.30 -19.41
CA ASP A 426 -1.62 -25.75 -18.05
C ASP A 426 -1.61 -24.22 -18.13
N VAL A 427 -2.63 -23.60 -17.54
CA VAL A 427 -2.84 -22.14 -17.59
C VAL A 427 -3.03 -21.54 -16.19
N SER A 428 -2.67 -22.30 -15.15
CA SER A 428 -2.91 -21.94 -13.73
C SER A 428 -2.34 -20.56 -13.35
N ASP A 429 -1.16 -20.20 -13.87
CA ASP A 429 -0.48 -18.92 -13.61
C ASP A 429 -1.15 -17.70 -14.30
N TRP A 430 -2.21 -17.90 -15.09
CA TRP A 430 -3.00 -16.79 -15.64
C TRP A 430 -3.99 -16.21 -14.62
N PHE A 431 -4.29 -16.95 -13.54
CA PHE A 431 -5.36 -16.67 -12.58
C PHE A 431 -4.81 -16.15 -11.26
N GLY A 432 -5.49 -15.17 -10.67
CA GLY A 432 -5.21 -14.68 -9.32
C GLY A 432 -6.08 -15.34 -8.26
N HIS A 433 -5.74 -15.14 -6.99
CA HIS A 433 -6.52 -15.65 -5.87
C HIS A 433 -7.93 -15.03 -5.82
N GLY A 434 -8.93 -15.87 -5.54
CA GLY A 434 -10.34 -15.50 -5.57
C GLY A 434 -10.92 -15.65 -6.97
N ASP A 435 -11.88 -14.80 -7.32
CA ASP A 435 -12.56 -14.85 -8.61
C ASP A 435 -11.79 -14.15 -9.73
N ASN A 436 -11.88 -14.73 -10.93
CA ASN A 436 -11.28 -14.26 -12.16
C ASN A 436 -12.28 -14.39 -13.30
N GLN A 437 -12.34 -13.42 -14.20
CA GLN A 437 -13.22 -13.45 -15.37
C GLN A 437 -12.47 -14.05 -16.56
N LEU A 438 -12.76 -15.30 -16.90
CA LEU A 438 -12.26 -16.00 -18.08
C LEU A 438 -13.21 -15.73 -19.26
N ARG A 439 -12.80 -14.87 -20.19
CA ARG A 439 -13.53 -14.56 -21.43
C ARG A 439 -12.95 -15.39 -22.59
N LEU A 440 -13.84 -16.10 -23.28
CA LEU A 440 -13.58 -16.97 -24.41
C LEU A 440 -14.33 -16.41 -25.62
N GLN A 441 -13.63 -16.13 -26.71
CA GLN A 441 -14.19 -15.43 -27.88
C GLN A 441 -13.79 -16.14 -29.18
N THR A 442 -14.67 -16.14 -30.18
CA THR A 442 -14.33 -16.54 -31.55
C THR A 442 -14.78 -15.49 -32.55
N ILE A 443 -13.86 -15.06 -33.40
CA ILE A 443 -14.08 -14.13 -34.51
C ILE A 443 -14.06 -14.94 -35.81
N ASN A 444 -14.99 -14.62 -36.72
CA ASN A 444 -15.12 -15.21 -38.05
C ASN A 444 -14.76 -14.16 -39.11
N THR A 445 -13.85 -14.45 -40.03
CA THR A 445 -13.49 -13.55 -41.14
C THR A 445 -14.51 -13.63 -42.27
N GLY A 446 -15.08 -14.82 -42.50
CA GLY A 446 -16.16 -15.09 -43.43
C GLY A 446 -16.41 -16.59 -43.60
N GLY A 447 -17.53 -16.99 -44.20
CA GLY A 447 -17.86 -18.42 -44.32
C GLY A 447 -18.36 -19.03 -43.00
N GLN A 448 -18.27 -20.35 -42.85
CA GLN A 448 -18.87 -21.10 -41.73
C GLN A 448 -17.89 -21.30 -40.56
N SER A 449 -17.99 -20.43 -39.54
CA SER A 449 -17.18 -20.53 -38.32
C SER A 449 -17.20 -21.92 -37.66
N ARG A 450 -16.12 -22.24 -36.95
CA ARG A 450 -16.00 -23.38 -36.02
C ARG A 450 -15.10 -22.99 -34.86
N TYR A 451 -15.37 -23.57 -33.69
CA TYR A 451 -14.57 -23.37 -32.49
C TYR A 451 -14.77 -24.48 -31.46
N GLY A 452 -13.90 -24.52 -30.46
CA GLY A 452 -13.95 -25.46 -29.36
C GLY A 452 -13.09 -24.99 -28.20
N PHE A 453 -13.70 -24.88 -27.01
CA PHE A 453 -13.07 -24.50 -25.76
C PHE A 453 -13.43 -25.51 -24.68
N GLN A 454 -12.43 -26.16 -24.10
CA GLN A 454 -12.57 -26.95 -22.89
C GLN A 454 -11.69 -26.39 -21.78
N VAL A 455 -12.25 -26.22 -20.59
CA VAL A 455 -11.54 -25.72 -19.40
C VAL A 455 -11.75 -26.72 -18.28
N TRP A 456 -10.66 -27.13 -17.64
CA TRP A 456 -10.71 -27.95 -16.43
C TRP A 456 -10.21 -27.15 -15.24
N ARG A 457 -10.87 -27.33 -14.09
CA ARG A 457 -10.41 -26.85 -12.79
C ARG A 457 -10.19 -28.07 -11.91
N ASP A 458 -8.98 -28.23 -11.37
CA ASP A 458 -8.58 -29.33 -10.49
C ASP A 458 -8.92 -30.72 -11.09
N GLY A 459 -8.80 -30.83 -12.43
CA GLY A 459 -9.12 -32.02 -13.23
C GLY A 459 -10.61 -32.16 -13.65
N VAL A 460 -11.53 -31.39 -13.06
CA VAL A 460 -12.96 -31.40 -13.38
C VAL A 460 -13.24 -30.46 -14.56
N LEU A 461 -13.96 -30.95 -15.58
CA LEU A 461 -14.37 -30.16 -16.75
C LEU A 461 -15.44 -29.14 -16.34
N VAL A 462 -15.12 -27.84 -16.39
CA VAL A 462 -15.99 -26.73 -15.97
C VAL A 462 -16.51 -25.88 -17.14
N VAL A 463 -15.84 -25.92 -18.29
CA VAL A 463 -16.36 -25.37 -19.56
C VAL A 463 -16.17 -26.42 -20.65
N ASN A 464 -17.20 -26.63 -21.47
CA ASN A 464 -17.18 -27.54 -22.62
C ASN A 464 -18.04 -26.96 -23.74
N GLU A 465 -17.55 -25.92 -24.39
CA GLU A 465 -18.22 -25.25 -25.50
C GLU A 465 -17.57 -25.65 -26.81
N SER A 466 -18.36 -25.93 -27.85
CA SER A 466 -17.84 -26.06 -29.20
C SER A 466 -18.95 -25.90 -30.22
N CYS A 467 -18.61 -25.38 -31.39
CA CYS A 467 -19.46 -25.43 -32.56
C CYS A 467 -18.74 -26.10 -33.72
N THR A 468 -19.36 -27.16 -34.25
CA THR A 468 -18.80 -28.05 -35.28
C THR A 468 -19.73 -28.25 -36.48
N SER A 469 -21.00 -27.86 -36.36
CA SER A 469 -21.99 -27.83 -37.45
C SER A 469 -23.06 -26.79 -37.14
N ASN A 470 -23.71 -26.24 -38.18
CA ASN A 470 -24.74 -25.19 -38.08
C ASN A 470 -24.32 -23.92 -37.31
N CYS A 471 -23.03 -23.61 -37.34
CA CYS A 471 -22.43 -22.47 -36.67
C CYS A 471 -22.74 -21.14 -37.39
N PRO A 472 -22.65 -19.98 -36.70
CA PRO A 472 -22.84 -18.68 -37.33
C PRO A 472 -21.86 -18.47 -38.48
N SER A 473 -22.34 -17.88 -39.58
CA SER A 473 -21.53 -17.62 -40.78
C SER A 473 -21.38 -16.12 -41.10
N THR A 474 -21.71 -15.25 -40.15
CA THR A 474 -21.50 -13.80 -40.27
C THR A 474 -20.04 -13.45 -40.01
N ARG A 475 -19.50 -12.46 -40.73
CA ARG A 475 -18.22 -11.82 -40.36
C ARG A 475 -18.33 -11.15 -38.99
N GLY A 476 -17.25 -11.16 -38.22
CA GLY A 476 -17.13 -10.56 -36.89
C GLY A 476 -17.20 -11.54 -35.73
N LEU A 477 -17.42 -11.02 -34.52
CA LEU A 477 -17.51 -11.81 -33.30
C LEU A 477 -18.74 -12.73 -33.33
N VAL A 478 -18.51 -14.05 -33.44
CA VAL A 478 -19.55 -15.09 -33.58
C VAL A 478 -19.78 -15.91 -32.30
N PHE A 479 -18.86 -15.84 -31.34
CA PHE A 479 -19.01 -16.42 -30.01
C PHE A 479 -18.31 -15.53 -28.99
N ASP A 480 -18.98 -15.27 -27.87
CA ASP A 480 -18.40 -14.65 -26.70
C ASP A 480 -19.01 -15.28 -25.45
N ARG A 481 -18.16 -15.74 -24.53
CA ARG A 481 -18.60 -16.23 -23.22
C ARG A 481 -17.59 -15.85 -22.16
N THR A 482 -18.05 -15.12 -21.15
CA THR A 482 -17.31 -14.93 -19.90
C THR A 482 -17.79 -15.93 -18.85
N VAL A 483 -16.85 -16.52 -18.10
CA VAL A 483 -17.09 -17.49 -17.02
C VAL A 483 -16.23 -17.12 -15.82
N THR A 484 -16.82 -17.07 -14.62
CA THR A 484 -16.04 -16.89 -13.38
C THR A 484 -15.26 -18.16 -13.05
N VAL A 485 -13.95 -18.04 -12.88
CA VAL A 485 -13.07 -19.11 -12.39
C VAL A 485 -12.48 -18.69 -11.04
N THR A 486 -13.02 -19.24 -9.96
CA THR A 486 -12.44 -19.11 -8.61
C THR A 486 -11.17 -19.95 -8.50
N ALA A 487 -10.04 -19.34 -8.13
CA ALA A 487 -8.77 -20.03 -7.99
C ALA A 487 -8.10 -19.75 -6.63
N ASP A 488 -7.56 -20.80 -6.00
CA ASP A 488 -6.56 -20.66 -4.95
C ASP A 488 -5.20 -20.45 -5.63
N ALA A 489 -4.79 -19.20 -5.86
CA ALA A 489 -3.58 -18.84 -6.59
C ALA A 489 -2.80 -17.69 -5.90
N ALA A 490 -1.94 -16.97 -6.62
CA ALA A 490 -1.24 -15.80 -6.08
C ALA A 490 -2.18 -14.58 -5.97
N ARG A 491 -2.02 -13.75 -4.93
CA ARG A 491 -2.80 -12.50 -4.82
C ARG A 491 -2.48 -11.56 -6.00
N LYS A 492 -3.52 -10.97 -6.61
CA LYS A 492 -3.35 -9.92 -7.65
C LYS A 492 -2.64 -8.71 -7.02
N VAL A 493 -1.71 -8.12 -7.74
CA VAL A 493 -0.91 -6.95 -7.35
C VAL A 493 -1.42 -5.74 -8.11
N ARG A 494 -1.72 -4.66 -7.38
CA ARG A 494 -2.01 -3.36 -7.97
C ARG A 494 -0.71 -2.76 -8.49
N THR A 495 -0.58 -2.64 -9.81
CA THR A 495 0.61 -2.14 -10.47
C THR A 495 0.28 -0.92 -11.33
N THR A 496 0.98 0.18 -11.04
CA THR A 496 0.92 1.43 -11.79
C THR A 496 2.06 1.47 -12.80
N PHE A 497 1.74 1.65 -14.08
CA PHE A 497 2.70 1.88 -15.16
C PHE A 497 2.86 3.37 -15.41
N THR A 498 4.10 3.87 -15.33
CA THR A 498 4.44 5.29 -15.51
C THR A 498 5.46 5.48 -16.64
N SER A 499 5.54 6.68 -17.20
CA SER A 499 6.52 7.01 -18.25
C SER A 499 6.80 8.51 -18.26
N ALA A 500 8.01 8.92 -18.69
CA ALA A 500 8.45 10.32 -18.64
C ALA A 500 7.59 11.29 -19.50
N VAL A 501 6.90 10.78 -20.51
CA VAL A 501 5.84 11.47 -21.25
C VAL A 501 4.60 10.56 -21.24
N PRO A 502 3.38 11.08 -21.00
CA PRO A 502 2.15 10.30 -21.07
C PRO A 502 1.96 9.62 -22.44
N GLY A 503 1.48 8.39 -22.43
CA GLY A 503 1.21 7.63 -23.65
C GLY A 503 0.21 6.48 -23.45
N ASP A 504 -0.35 6.00 -24.56
CA ASP A 504 -1.30 4.88 -24.61
C ASP A 504 -0.61 3.58 -24.18
N VAL A 505 -1.18 2.89 -23.18
CA VAL A 505 -0.58 1.70 -22.57
C VAL A 505 -1.08 0.43 -23.27
N TYR A 506 -0.13 -0.38 -23.75
CA TYR A 506 -0.37 -1.68 -24.37
C TYR A 506 0.11 -2.78 -23.43
N LEU A 507 -0.77 -3.67 -22.96
CA LEU A 507 -0.42 -4.83 -22.14
C LEU A 507 -0.53 -6.10 -22.98
N ASN A 508 0.56 -6.87 -23.07
CA ASN A 508 0.68 -8.00 -24.01
C ASN A 508 0.19 -7.59 -25.41
N GLU A 509 0.72 -6.46 -25.89
CA GLU A 509 0.44 -5.83 -27.20
C GLU A 509 -1.01 -5.38 -27.42
N THR A 510 -1.84 -5.43 -26.38
CA THR A 510 -3.24 -5.04 -26.39
C THR A 510 -3.38 -3.65 -25.80
N PHE A 511 -3.91 -2.67 -26.54
CA PHE A 511 -4.25 -1.38 -25.94
C PHE A 511 -5.19 -1.62 -24.74
N SER A 512 -4.83 -1.09 -23.59
CA SER A 512 -5.47 -1.38 -22.30
C SER A 512 -6.66 -0.46 -21.98
N GLY A 513 -7.02 0.43 -22.92
CA GLY A 513 -7.96 1.53 -22.66
C GLY A 513 -7.37 2.67 -21.81
N GLN A 514 -6.15 2.53 -21.27
CA GLN A 514 -5.52 3.49 -20.36
C GLN A 514 -4.32 4.21 -20.98
N ARG A 515 -4.01 5.40 -20.45
CA ARG A 515 -2.76 6.15 -20.67
C ARG A 515 -1.93 6.21 -19.38
N THR A 516 -0.62 6.29 -19.48
CA THR A 516 0.26 6.48 -18.31
C THR A 516 0.01 7.82 -17.61
N PRO A 517 -0.07 7.89 -16.26
CA PRO A 517 -0.05 6.78 -15.30
C PRO A 517 -1.29 5.87 -15.37
N ALA A 518 -1.08 4.58 -15.65
CA ALA A 518 -2.14 3.58 -15.81
C ALA A 518 -2.07 2.58 -14.64
N THR A 519 -3.21 2.23 -14.02
CA THR A 519 -3.24 1.31 -12.87
C THR A 519 -4.02 0.05 -13.23
N LEU A 520 -3.40 -1.12 -13.07
CA LEU A 520 -3.98 -2.42 -13.36
C LEU A 520 -3.74 -3.40 -12.19
N ASP A 521 -4.75 -4.22 -11.86
CA ASP A 521 -4.65 -5.27 -10.84
C ASP A 521 -4.26 -6.60 -11.50
N LEU A 522 -2.96 -6.92 -11.52
CA LEU A 522 -2.38 -8.00 -12.31
C LEU A 522 -1.91 -9.19 -11.46
N VAL A 523 -1.99 -10.40 -12.01
CA VAL A 523 -1.39 -11.60 -11.40
C VAL A 523 0.14 -11.49 -11.45
N PRO A 524 0.91 -11.85 -10.40
CA PRO A 524 2.37 -11.88 -10.48
C PRO A 524 2.91 -12.70 -11.65
N GLY A 525 3.90 -12.17 -12.36
CA GLY A 525 4.49 -12.80 -13.56
C GLY A 525 5.10 -11.80 -14.53
N THR A 526 5.56 -12.31 -15.69
CA THR A 526 6.11 -11.50 -16.79
C THR A 526 5.00 -10.96 -17.68
N TYR A 527 5.10 -9.69 -18.07
CA TYR A 527 4.22 -9.04 -19.04
C TYR A 527 5.05 -8.19 -20.00
N THR A 528 4.65 -8.11 -21.27
CA THR A 528 5.24 -7.15 -22.22
C THR A 528 4.40 -5.88 -22.20
N VAL A 529 4.97 -4.76 -21.77
CA VAL A 529 4.28 -3.47 -21.65
C VAL A 529 4.81 -2.50 -22.70
N GLY A 530 3.91 -1.97 -23.52
CA GLY A 530 4.15 -0.92 -24.49
C GLY A 530 3.59 0.42 -24.03
N VAL A 531 4.23 1.53 -24.46
CA VAL A 531 3.72 2.89 -24.27
C VAL A 531 3.87 3.66 -25.58
N GLY A 532 2.74 4.06 -26.18
CA GLY A 532 2.67 4.88 -27.39
C GLY A 532 2.51 6.37 -27.08
N GLN A 533 3.51 7.18 -27.40
CA GLN A 533 3.60 8.60 -27.06
C GLN A 533 3.27 9.45 -28.31
N ASP A 534 2.35 10.42 -28.20
CA ASP A 534 1.95 11.28 -29.33
C ASP A 534 3.00 12.36 -29.68
N ALA A 535 3.69 12.93 -28.67
CA ALA A 535 4.61 14.05 -28.83
C ALA A 535 5.73 14.03 -27.76
N PRO A 536 7.00 13.77 -28.13
CA PRO A 536 7.44 13.29 -29.46
C PRO A 536 6.80 11.94 -29.79
N ALA A 537 6.61 11.67 -31.08
CA ALA A 537 6.08 10.40 -31.56
C ALA A 537 7.08 9.27 -31.26
N ALA A 538 6.74 8.39 -30.32
CA ALA A 538 7.60 7.28 -29.91
C ALA A 538 6.78 6.13 -29.31
N TYR A 539 7.02 4.90 -29.77
CA TYR A 539 6.58 3.69 -29.08
C TYR A 539 7.75 3.08 -28.29
N ARG A 540 7.53 2.76 -27.03
CA ARG A 540 8.48 2.05 -26.16
C ARG A 540 7.87 0.69 -25.83
N THR A 541 8.70 -0.35 -25.68
CA THR A 541 8.23 -1.66 -25.22
C THR A 541 9.26 -2.31 -24.29
N GLN A 542 8.78 -2.97 -23.25
CA GLN A 542 9.60 -3.45 -22.13
C GLN A 542 8.93 -4.66 -21.47
N ASP A 543 9.68 -5.75 -21.34
CA ASP A 543 9.26 -6.88 -20.51
C ASP A 543 9.43 -6.53 -19.04
N VAL A 544 8.36 -6.66 -18.26
CA VAL A 544 8.29 -6.27 -16.86
C VAL A 544 7.90 -7.44 -15.97
N GLN A 545 8.48 -7.49 -14.77
CA GLN A 545 8.11 -8.45 -13.73
C GLN A 545 7.15 -7.79 -12.74
N VAL A 546 5.91 -8.25 -12.73
CA VAL A 546 4.90 -7.92 -11.72
C VAL A 546 5.09 -8.86 -10.53
N GLN A 547 5.31 -8.29 -9.34
CA GLN A 547 5.57 -9.06 -8.12
C GLN A 547 5.09 -8.30 -6.87
N ALA A 548 4.83 -9.03 -5.79
CA ALA A 548 4.38 -8.45 -4.53
C ALA A 548 5.35 -7.35 -4.02
N GLY A 549 4.80 -6.27 -3.49
CA GLY A 549 5.56 -5.12 -2.99
C GLY A 549 5.99 -4.10 -4.07
N ARG A 550 5.91 -4.42 -5.37
CA ARG A 550 6.19 -3.45 -6.45
C ARG A 550 4.92 -2.81 -6.99
N ALA A 551 4.51 -1.71 -6.37
CA ALA A 551 3.32 -0.95 -6.75
C ALA A 551 3.51 -0.09 -8.02
N GLU A 552 4.73 0.30 -8.38
CA GLU A 552 5.01 1.13 -9.57
C GLU A 552 6.13 0.55 -10.46
N ILE A 553 5.92 0.66 -11.78
CA ILE A 553 6.87 0.26 -12.82
C ILE A 553 6.94 1.39 -13.86
N ALA A 554 8.04 2.12 -13.87
CA ALA A 554 8.36 3.04 -14.96
C ALA A 554 8.72 2.25 -16.23
N ILE A 555 8.20 2.70 -17.38
CA ILE A 555 8.56 2.24 -18.71
C ILE A 555 9.55 3.26 -19.31
N ASP A 556 10.82 2.94 -19.17
CA ASP A 556 11.97 3.79 -19.47
C ASP A 556 12.83 3.28 -20.64
N ALA A 557 12.55 2.08 -21.15
CA ALA A 557 13.17 1.50 -22.34
C ALA A 557 13.23 2.49 -23.51
N ALA A 558 14.29 2.38 -24.31
CA ALA A 558 14.48 3.22 -25.50
C ALA A 558 13.29 3.07 -26.48
N PRO A 559 12.96 4.11 -27.26
CA PRO A 559 11.98 3.97 -28.34
C PRO A 559 12.38 2.87 -29.32
N VAL A 560 11.39 2.10 -29.78
CA VAL A 560 11.55 1.17 -30.90
C VAL A 560 11.98 1.98 -32.13
N PRO A 561 13.07 1.59 -32.84
CA PRO A 561 13.53 2.33 -34.00
C PRO A 561 12.49 2.42 -35.12
N THR A 562 12.41 3.57 -35.79
CA THR A 562 11.59 3.76 -36.99
C THR A 562 12.02 2.81 -38.10
N GLN A 563 11.09 2.03 -38.61
CA GLN A 563 11.28 1.06 -39.69
C GLN A 563 11.03 1.73 -41.06
N ARG A 564 11.85 1.36 -42.03
CA ARG A 564 11.77 1.81 -43.43
C ARG A 564 10.86 0.87 -44.19
N TRP A 565 9.66 1.34 -44.54
CA TRP A 565 8.75 0.60 -45.41
C TRP A 565 9.05 0.97 -46.87
N ARG A 566 9.62 0.05 -47.65
CA ARG A 566 10.12 0.33 -49.01
C ARG A 566 8.94 0.52 -49.96
N VAL A 567 8.79 1.74 -50.47
CA VAL A 567 7.77 2.10 -51.46
C VAL A 567 8.44 2.31 -52.82
N GLY A 568 8.25 1.35 -53.73
CA GLY A 568 8.71 1.45 -55.10
C GLY A 568 7.66 2.15 -55.96
N VAL A 569 7.91 3.39 -56.36
CA VAL A 569 7.05 4.10 -57.33
C VAL A 569 7.44 3.62 -58.72
N LEU A 570 6.52 2.96 -59.44
CA LEU A 570 6.69 2.52 -60.82
C LEU A 570 5.91 3.45 -61.76
N PRO A 571 6.57 4.41 -62.44
CA PRO A 571 5.91 5.28 -63.40
C PRO A 571 5.82 4.60 -64.77
N VAL A 572 4.67 4.69 -65.44
CA VAL A 572 4.52 4.24 -66.83
C VAL A 572 4.13 5.40 -67.72
N ARG A 573 4.87 5.59 -68.81
CA ARG A 573 4.73 6.77 -69.68
C ARG A 573 3.37 6.85 -70.35
N THR A 574 2.86 5.71 -70.82
CA THR A 574 1.71 5.61 -71.72
C THR A 574 0.69 4.61 -71.18
N THR A 575 -0.59 4.99 -71.17
CA THR A 575 -1.67 4.12 -70.67
C THR A 575 -2.88 4.17 -71.61
N GLN A 576 -3.35 3.02 -72.08
CA GLN A 576 -4.58 2.93 -72.89
C GLN A 576 -5.76 2.55 -71.99
N HIS A 577 -6.74 3.46 -71.87
CA HIS A 577 -8.00 3.21 -71.14
C HIS A 577 -9.08 2.58 -72.04
N VAL A 578 -8.88 2.64 -73.36
CA VAL A 578 -9.58 1.86 -74.39
C VAL A 578 -8.49 1.46 -75.39
N ASP A 579 -8.47 0.17 -75.77
CA ASP A 579 -7.49 -0.32 -76.74
C ASP A 579 -7.69 0.35 -78.11
N ASP A 580 -6.59 0.67 -78.79
CA ASP A 580 -6.52 1.29 -80.13
C ASP A 580 -7.24 2.66 -80.30
N ASP A 581 -7.66 3.34 -79.23
CA ASP A 581 -8.23 4.70 -79.27
C ASP A 581 -7.27 5.78 -78.71
N PRO A 582 -6.64 6.60 -79.58
CA PRO A 582 -5.76 7.70 -79.16
C PRO A 582 -6.41 8.77 -78.27
N ALA A 583 -7.74 8.95 -78.34
CA ALA A 583 -8.44 9.87 -77.44
C ALA A 583 -8.51 9.34 -76.00
N ASN A 584 -8.30 8.03 -75.82
CA ASN A 584 -8.24 7.34 -74.54
C ASN A 584 -6.82 6.90 -74.13
N THR A 585 -5.79 7.49 -74.75
CA THR A 585 -4.39 7.38 -74.31
C THR A 585 -4.04 8.44 -73.27
N GLY A 586 -3.72 8.00 -72.06
CA GLY A 586 -3.09 8.80 -71.02
C GLY A 586 -1.57 8.85 -71.18
N VAL A 587 -0.99 10.02 -70.88
CA VAL A 587 0.47 10.24 -70.87
C VAL A 587 0.90 10.85 -69.53
N LEU A 588 1.89 10.24 -68.88
CA LEU A 588 2.43 10.65 -67.59
C LEU A 588 3.61 11.62 -67.79
N THR A 589 3.62 12.75 -67.07
CA THR A 589 4.70 13.75 -67.14
C THR A 589 5.73 13.56 -66.01
N GLN A 590 6.86 14.26 -66.06
CA GLN A 590 7.77 14.29 -64.91
C GLN A 590 7.16 15.04 -63.72
N ASP A 591 6.47 16.16 -63.98
CA ASP A 591 5.73 16.93 -62.97
C ASP A 591 4.69 16.09 -62.21
N ASP A 592 4.12 15.07 -62.84
CA ASP A 592 3.23 14.10 -62.17
C ASP A 592 3.99 13.22 -61.17
N ILE A 593 5.14 12.67 -61.60
CA ILE A 593 6.00 11.82 -60.77
C ILE A 593 6.52 12.61 -59.57
N ASP A 594 7.07 13.80 -59.80
CA ASP A 594 7.65 14.65 -58.76
C ASP A 594 6.58 15.12 -57.76
N ARG A 595 5.37 15.44 -58.24
CA ARG A 595 4.21 15.80 -57.39
C ARG A 595 3.76 14.63 -56.52
N PHE A 596 3.63 13.43 -57.09
CA PHE A 596 3.23 12.24 -56.35
C PHE A 596 4.28 11.84 -55.30
N VAL A 597 5.56 11.87 -55.64
CA VAL A 597 6.67 11.58 -54.72
C VAL A 597 6.78 12.62 -53.60
N GLY A 598 6.50 13.90 -53.90
CA GLY A 598 6.37 14.94 -52.88
C GLY A 598 5.25 14.65 -51.87
N GLN A 599 4.08 14.24 -52.35
CA GLN A 599 2.93 13.89 -51.50
C GLN A 599 3.17 12.62 -50.67
N LEU A 600 3.81 11.59 -51.24
CA LEU A 600 4.28 10.40 -50.51
C LEU A 600 5.14 10.82 -49.32
N ARG A 601 6.22 11.57 -49.57
CA ARG A 601 7.17 12.01 -48.54
C ARG A 601 6.50 12.91 -47.49
N THR A 602 5.67 13.86 -47.92
CA THR A 602 4.94 14.77 -47.03
C THR A 602 3.98 14.00 -46.10
N THR A 603 3.21 13.06 -46.66
CA THR A 603 2.23 12.27 -45.90
C THR A 603 2.91 11.30 -44.95
N SER A 604 4.02 10.69 -45.38
CA SER A 604 4.87 9.84 -44.54
C SER A 604 5.30 10.57 -43.26
N THR A 605 6.00 11.70 -43.41
CA THR A 605 6.56 12.44 -42.26
C THR A 605 5.50 13.17 -41.43
N ARG A 606 4.42 13.73 -42.03
CA ARG A 606 3.40 14.49 -41.29
C ARG A 606 2.28 13.65 -40.69
N ARG A 607 2.01 12.42 -41.19
CA ARG A 607 0.84 11.61 -40.79
C ARG A 607 1.22 10.20 -40.39
N LEU A 608 1.82 9.41 -41.29
CA LEU A 608 2.14 8.00 -41.01
C LEU A 608 3.09 7.87 -39.80
N LEU A 609 4.19 8.62 -39.80
CA LEU A 609 5.17 8.60 -38.72
C LEU A 609 4.54 8.96 -37.35
N PRO A 610 3.86 10.10 -37.14
CA PRO A 610 3.23 10.38 -35.84
C PRO A 610 2.03 9.49 -35.50
N TYR A 611 1.26 8.99 -36.49
CA TYR A 611 0.11 8.14 -36.20
C TYR A 611 0.54 6.73 -35.80
N SER A 612 1.62 6.19 -36.36
CA SER A 612 2.28 4.94 -35.94
C SER A 612 3.17 5.07 -34.68
N TYR A 613 3.09 6.19 -33.93
CA TYR A 613 3.99 6.50 -32.80
C TYR A 613 5.49 6.45 -33.16
N GLY A 614 5.86 6.89 -34.36
CA GLY A 614 7.25 6.91 -34.83
C GLY A 614 7.75 5.56 -35.36
N LEU A 615 6.89 4.53 -35.46
CA LEU A 615 7.30 3.19 -35.85
C LEU A 615 7.56 3.00 -37.35
N ILE A 616 6.78 3.64 -38.23
CA ILE A 616 6.88 3.45 -39.70
C ILE A 616 7.17 4.79 -40.40
N GLU A 617 8.13 4.77 -41.33
CA GLU A 617 8.29 5.81 -42.36
C GLU A 617 8.43 5.16 -43.75
N TRP A 618 7.75 5.69 -44.76
CA TRP A 618 7.94 5.25 -46.16
C TRP A 618 9.34 5.64 -46.65
N ASP A 619 10.06 4.66 -47.19
CA ASP A 619 11.31 4.83 -47.90
C ASP A 619 11.04 4.79 -49.40
N VAL A 620 11.03 5.97 -50.03
CA VAL A 620 10.41 6.18 -51.36
C VAL A 620 11.46 6.19 -52.46
N THR A 621 11.54 5.08 -53.20
CA THR A 621 12.37 4.91 -54.40
C THR A 621 11.53 5.15 -55.65
N ILE A 622 12.09 5.91 -56.61
CA ILE A 622 11.51 6.04 -57.95
C ILE A 622 12.19 4.99 -58.85
N LEU A 623 11.39 4.10 -59.42
CA LEU A 623 11.87 3.10 -60.38
C LEU A 623 12.01 3.72 -61.79
N PRO A 624 12.78 3.10 -62.69
CA PRO A 624 12.84 3.53 -64.09
C PRO A 624 11.43 3.66 -64.69
N VAL A 625 11.21 4.74 -65.45
CA VAL A 625 9.93 4.91 -66.16
C VAL A 625 9.83 3.83 -67.23
N VAL A 626 8.68 3.14 -67.28
CA VAL A 626 8.38 2.22 -68.39
C VAL A 626 7.94 3.07 -69.59
N GLU A 627 8.85 3.24 -70.54
CA GLU A 627 8.63 4.00 -71.79
C GLU A 627 8.06 3.11 -72.90
N ASP A 628 8.65 1.92 -73.11
CA ASP A 628 8.43 1.07 -74.29
C ASP A 628 7.22 0.13 -74.20
N VAL A 629 6.56 0.04 -73.04
CA VAL A 629 5.39 -0.83 -72.81
C VAL A 629 4.19 0.01 -72.39
N ILE A 630 3.08 -0.16 -73.09
CA ILE A 630 1.82 0.51 -72.80
C ILE A 630 1.11 -0.22 -71.66
N ALA A 631 0.74 0.51 -70.60
CA ALA A 631 -0.18 -0.04 -69.60
C ALA A 631 -1.59 -0.12 -70.19
N HIS A 632 -2.13 -1.32 -70.34
CA HIS A 632 -3.50 -1.53 -70.80
C HIS A 632 -4.47 -1.56 -69.62
N ARG A 633 -5.61 -0.87 -69.78
CA ARG A 633 -6.71 -0.84 -68.80
C ARG A 633 -8.08 -0.97 -69.49
N PRO A 634 -8.36 -2.08 -70.20
CA PRO A 634 -9.67 -2.32 -70.79
C PRO A 634 -10.70 -2.66 -69.70
N ARG A 635 -11.76 -1.86 -69.62
CA ARG A 635 -12.89 -1.95 -68.66
C ARG A 635 -12.62 -1.33 -67.28
N ASN A 636 -13.58 -1.47 -66.37
CA ASN A 636 -13.66 -0.70 -65.12
C ASN A 636 -12.65 -1.15 -64.06
N ASP A 637 -12.14 -2.38 -64.17
CA ASP A 637 -11.60 -3.19 -63.08
C ASP A 637 -10.12 -2.91 -62.75
N GLY A 638 -9.66 -1.68 -62.98
CA GLY A 638 -8.26 -1.25 -62.80
C GLY A 638 -7.34 -1.60 -63.99
N PRO A 639 -6.05 -1.21 -63.90
CA PRO A 639 -5.03 -1.49 -64.92
C PRO A 639 -4.51 -2.95 -64.83
N ASP A 640 -4.17 -3.57 -65.96
CA ASP A 640 -3.58 -4.92 -66.00
C ASP A 640 -2.08 -4.88 -65.65
N ILE A 641 -1.79 -4.64 -64.38
CA ILE A 641 -0.43 -4.60 -63.81
C ILE A 641 0.29 -5.94 -64.04
N ALA A 642 -0.46 -7.05 -63.98
CA ALA A 642 0.11 -8.38 -64.22
C ALA A 642 0.59 -8.57 -65.67
N ARG A 643 -0.11 -8.00 -66.66
CA ARG A 643 0.33 -7.95 -68.06
C ARG A 643 1.52 -7.02 -68.25
N LEU A 644 1.47 -5.82 -67.67
CA LEU A 644 2.60 -4.88 -67.69
C LEU A 644 3.89 -5.53 -67.17
N TYR A 645 3.84 -6.20 -66.01
CA TYR A 645 4.99 -6.90 -65.43
C TYR A 645 5.56 -7.99 -66.36
N ARG A 646 4.70 -8.75 -67.06
CA ARG A 646 5.12 -9.75 -68.05
C ARG A 646 5.71 -9.12 -69.31
N GLU A 647 5.14 -8.03 -69.81
CA GLU A 647 5.56 -7.38 -71.07
C GLU A 647 6.81 -6.51 -70.90
N ALA A 648 6.97 -5.85 -69.74
CA ALA A 648 8.17 -5.08 -69.38
C ALA A 648 9.28 -5.93 -68.73
N GLY A 649 9.01 -7.19 -68.37
CA GLY A 649 10.00 -8.10 -67.80
C GLY A 649 10.43 -7.78 -66.36
N ILE A 650 9.53 -7.21 -65.55
CA ILE A 650 9.81 -6.71 -64.19
C ILE A 650 8.83 -7.28 -63.16
N ASP A 651 9.27 -7.51 -61.92
CA ASP A 651 8.39 -7.70 -60.77
C ASP A 651 8.95 -7.00 -59.52
N PRO A 652 8.68 -5.70 -59.35
CA PRO A 652 9.22 -4.91 -58.23
C PRO A 652 8.71 -5.37 -56.85
N ARG A 653 7.70 -6.24 -56.74
CA ARG A 653 7.22 -6.77 -55.46
C ARG A 653 8.23 -7.71 -54.79
N THR A 654 9.23 -8.17 -55.54
CA THR A 654 10.37 -8.91 -54.98
C THR A 654 11.30 -8.02 -54.15
N GLU A 655 11.37 -6.72 -54.45
CA GLU A 655 12.30 -5.76 -53.83
C GLU A 655 11.63 -4.74 -52.91
N TYR A 656 10.36 -4.38 -53.16
CA TYR A 656 9.64 -3.32 -52.44
C TYR A 656 8.45 -3.86 -51.66
N ASP A 657 8.23 -3.33 -50.46
CA ASP A 657 7.17 -3.79 -49.55
C ASP A 657 5.79 -3.41 -50.08
N THR A 658 5.67 -2.20 -50.65
CA THR A 658 4.54 -1.77 -51.49
C THR A 658 5.06 -1.17 -52.80
N VAL A 659 4.38 -1.45 -53.91
CA VAL A 659 4.64 -0.86 -55.22
C VAL A 659 3.51 0.09 -55.58
N ALA A 660 3.82 1.37 -55.80
CA ALA A 660 2.88 2.36 -56.29
C ALA A 660 2.97 2.44 -57.82
N PHE A 661 2.05 1.74 -58.51
CA PHE A 661 1.89 1.81 -59.96
C PHE A 661 1.26 3.16 -60.35
N LEU A 662 2.07 4.03 -60.95
CA LEU A 662 1.73 5.41 -61.26
C LEU A 662 1.47 5.57 -62.76
N TYR A 663 0.25 5.97 -63.11
CA TYR A 663 -0.23 6.07 -64.49
C TYR A 663 -1.09 7.31 -64.71
N SER A 664 -1.31 7.69 -65.97
CA SER A 664 -2.00 8.93 -66.27
C SER A 664 -3.44 8.72 -66.74
N SER A 665 -4.38 9.42 -66.11
CA SER A 665 -5.76 9.61 -66.56
C SER A 665 -5.92 10.87 -67.43
N HIS A 666 -4.83 11.41 -67.98
CA HIS A 666 -4.81 12.65 -68.75
C HIS A 666 -3.93 12.51 -69.99
N GLN A 667 -4.38 13.09 -71.10
CA GLN A 667 -3.65 13.15 -72.37
C GLN A 667 -2.41 14.06 -72.26
N ALA A 668 -1.50 13.96 -73.23
CA ALA A 668 -0.28 14.78 -73.32
C ALA A 668 -0.54 16.30 -73.39
N ASN A 669 -1.73 16.73 -73.80
CA ASN A 669 -2.17 18.13 -73.80
C ASN A 669 -2.67 18.63 -72.42
N GLY A 670 -2.66 17.77 -71.39
CA GLY A 670 -3.14 18.05 -70.04
C GLY A 670 -4.64 17.81 -69.80
N GLN A 671 -5.44 17.56 -70.83
CA GLN A 671 -6.88 17.26 -70.71
C GLN A 671 -7.12 15.85 -70.13
N SER A 672 -8.21 15.67 -69.40
CA SER A 672 -8.61 14.35 -68.89
C SER A 672 -8.93 13.37 -70.02
N VAL A 673 -8.50 12.12 -69.88
CA VAL A 673 -8.91 11.01 -70.75
C VAL A 673 -10.38 10.68 -70.48
N LYS A 674 -11.17 10.48 -71.55
CA LYS A 674 -12.63 10.38 -71.51
C LYS A 674 -13.13 9.18 -70.67
N GLU A 675 -12.58 7.99 -70.90
CA GLU A 675 -13.00 6.75 -70.23
C GLU A 675 -12.11 6.41 -69.01
N ALA A 676 -11.33 7.37 -68.50
CA ALA A 676 -10.37 7.09 -67.43
C ALA A 676 -11.02 6.69 -66.10
N HIS A 677 -10.30 5.90 -65.30
CA HIS A 677 -10.74 5.58 -63.94
C HIS A 677 -10.68 6.83 -63.06
N CYS A 678 -11.67 7.02 -62.20
CA CYS A 678 -11.71 8.16 -61.27
C CYS A 678 -10.59 8.10 -60.24
N CYS A 679 -10.29 6.89 -59.76
CA CYS A 679 -9.89 6.64 -58.39
C CYS A 679 -8.64 5.75 -58.33
N ALA A 680 -7.90 5.82 -57.23
CA ALA A 680 -6.85 4.85 -56.93
C ALA A 680 -7.46 3.52 -56.42
N GLY A 681 -6.58 2.56 -56.10
CA GLY A 681 -6.96 1.35 -55.37
C GLY A 681 -5.72 0.59 -54.87
N GLY A 682 -5.64 0.36 -53.56
CA GLY A 682 -4.64 -0.47 -52.90
C GLY A 682 -5.09 -1.90 -52.64
N GLY A 683 -4.15 -2.85 -52.67
CA GLY A 683 -4.40 -4.25 -52.31
C GLY A 683 -3.12 -5.07 -52.29
N GLY A 684 -2.91 -5.89 -51.26
CA GLY A 684 -1.69 -6.68 -51.11
C GLY A 684 -0.45 -5.78 -51.06
N ARG A 685 0.44 -5.94 -52.05
CA ARG A 685 1.69 -5.17 -52.19
C ARG A 685 1.64 -4.17 -53.34
N GLU A 686 0.45 -3.88 -53.89
CA GLU A 686 0.27 -2.97 -55.03
C GLU A 686 -0.70 -1.83 -54.66
N ILE A 687 -0.44 -0.64 -55.19
CA ILE A 687 -1.38 0.49 -55.24
C ILE A 687 -1.40 1.02 -56.66
N ASN A 688 -2.57 1.07 -57.29
CA ASN A 688 -2.74 1.70 -58.60
C ASN A 688 -3.16 3.17 -58.42
N VAL A 689 -2.46 4.12 -59.06
CA VAL A 689 -2.64 5.57 -58.87
C VAL A 689 -2.78 6.30 -60.21
N PRO A 690 -4.00 6.71 -60.62
CA PRO A 690 -4.20 7.59 -61.76
C PRO A 690 -3.89 9.06 -61.42
N THR A 691 -3.44 9.85 -62.42
CA THR A 691 -3.18 11.29 -62.24
C THR A 691 -4.39 12.12 -61.77
N SER A 692 -5.62 11.67 -61.99
CA SER A 692 -6.86 12.27 -61.42
C SER A 692 -6.85 12.34 -59.90
N PHE A 693 -6.29 11.32 -59.24
CA PHE A 693 -6.33 11.14 -57.79
C PHE A 693 -5.49 12.18 -57.03
N PHE A 694 -4.39 12.65 -57.62
CA PHE A 694 -3.39 13.46 -56.91
C PHE A 694 -3.03 14.80 -57.58
N ARG A 695 -3.35 15.02 -58.86
CA ARG A 695 -3.05 16.31 -59.54
C ARG A 695 -3.72 17.51 -58.87
N GLY A 696 -4.89 17.33 -58.26
CA GLY A 696 -5.61 18.40 -57.54
C GLY A 696 -4.92 18.88 -56.25
N LEU A 697 -3.94 18.13 -55.75
CA LEU A 697 -3.17 18.45 -54.55
C LEU A 697 -1.79 19.00 -54.92
N ARG A 698 -1.18 19.81 -54.04
CA ARG A 698 0.21 20.28 -54.24
C ARG A 698 1.22 19.17 -53.93
N ALA A 699 2.49 19.37 -54.30
CA ALA A 699 3.57 18.45 -53.97
C ALA A 699 3.99 18.48 -52.48
N ASP A 700 3.70 19.58 -51.76
CA ASP A 700 4.04 19.82 -50.35
C ASP A 700 2.87 19.55 -49.37
N GLN A 701 1.83 18.86 -49.85
CA GLN A 701 0.56 18.67 -49.16
C GLN A 701 0.36 17.19 -48.78
N GLU A 702 -0.21 16.93 -47.61
CA GLU A 702 -0.63 15.57 -47.26
C GLU A 702 -1.74 15.07 -48.21
N ASN A 703 -1.60 13.85 -48.70
CA ASN A 703 -2.60 13.17 -49.51
C ASN A 703 -3.29 12.10 -48.66
N GLU A 704 -4.57 12.32 -48.39
CA GLU A 704 -5.41 11.49 -47.53
C GLU A 704 -5.71 10.12 -48.14
N GLY A 705 -6.08 10.11 -49.43
CA GLY A 705 -6.34 8.87 -50.16
C GLY A 705 -5.06 8.03 -50.33
N LEU A 706 -3.89 8.65 -50.42
CA LEU A 706 -2.62 7.94 -50.49
C LEU A 706 -2.29 7.19 -49.18
N LEU A 707 -2.68 7.71 -48.02
CA LEU A 707 -2.61 6.95 -46.77
C LEU A 707 -3.66 5.83 -46.73
N HIS A 708 -4.86 6.08 -47.27
CA HIS A 708 -5.92 5.07 -47.40
C HIS A 708 -5.44 3.85 -48.20
N GLU A 709 -4.99 4.04 -49.46
CA GLU A 709 -4.60 2.91 -50.31
C GLU A 709 -3.41 2.11 -49.73
N TRP A 710 -2.49 2.77 -49.02
CA TRP A 710 -1.40 2.07 -48.34
C TRP A 710 -1.88 1.31 -47.09
N LEU A 711 -2.94 1.75 -46.42
CA LEU A 711 -3.48 1.00 -45.30
C LEU A 711 -4.07 -0.35 -45.75
N HIS A 712 -4.53 -0.50 -47.00
CA HIS A 712 -4.84 -1.84 -47.55
C HIS A 712 -3.60 -2.75 -47.68
N SER A 713 -2.40 -2.20 -47.91
CA SER A 713 -1.17 -2.99 -47.72
C SER A 713 -0.97 -3.35 -46.24
N ALA A 714 -1.15 -2.41 -45.31
CA ALA A 714 -0.99 -2.70 -43.89
C ALA A 714 -1.98 -3.77 -43.37
N GLU A 715 -3.21 -3.76 -43.88
CA GLU A 715 -4.23 -4.81 -43.69
C GLU A 715 -3.78 -6.16 -44.23
N SER A 716 -3.22 -6.19 -45.44
CA SER A 716 -2.73 -7.41 -46.10
C SER A 716 -1.54 -8.03 -45.37
N TYR A 717 -0.66 -7.21 -44.80
CA TYR A 717 0.40 -7.70 -43.91
C TYR A 717 -0.16 -8.17 -42.54
N ASN A 718 -1.27 -7.62 -42.07
CA ASN A 718 -1.95 -8.05 -40.83
C ASN A 718 -2.65 -9.42 -40.97
N GLU A 719 -2.82 -9.92 -42.19
CA GLU A 719 -3.35 -11.27 -42.51
C GLU A 719 -2.59 -12.39 -41.80
N TRP A 720 -1.27 -12.24 -41.67
CA TRP A 720 -0.38 -13.20 -41.01
C TRP A 720 -0.17 -12.89 -39.52
N LEU A 721 -0.74 -11.78 -39.02
CA LEU A 721 -0.57 -11.28 -37.66
C LEU A 721 -1.78 -11.60 -36.77
N ARG A 722 -1.73 -11.07 -35.54
CA ARG A 722 -2.62 -11.28 -34.38
C ARG A 722 -3.95 -12.00 -34.64
N TYR A 723 -4.87 -11.40 -35.38
CA TYR A 723 -6.23 -11.90 -35.61
C TYR A 723 -6.43 -12.54 -37.01
N GLY A 724 -5.39 -13.07 -37.65
CA GLY A 724 -5.53 -13.79 -38.93
C GLY A 724 -6.19 -12.95 -40.04
N GLY A 725 -5.84 -11.67 -40.14
CA GLY A 725 -6.45 -10.72 -41.09
C GLY A 725 -7.74 -10.05 -40.62
N TYR A 726 -8.26 -10.36 -39.44
CA TYR A 726 -9.41 -9.63 -38.91
C TYR A 726 -9.02 -8.22 -38.43
N ASN A 727 -9.14 -7.25 -39.32
CA ASN A 727 -8.87 -5.83 -39.06
C ASN A 727 -10.05 -5.09 -38.41
N GLY A 728 -11.19 -5.76 -38.25
CA GLY A 728 -12.49 -5.20 -37.86
C GLY A 728 -13.58 -5.56 -38.88
N ILE A 729 -14.84 -5.30 -38.55
CA ILE A 729 -15.94 -5.28 -39.52
C ILE A 729 -15.54 -4.35 -40.66
N ASP A 730 -15.51 -4.88 -41.88
CA ASP A 730 -15.17 -4.21 -43.14
C ASP A 730 -13.83 -3.43 -43.17
N GLY A 731 -12.94 -3.74 -42.21
CA GLY A 731 -11.54 -3.32 -42.24
C GLY A 731 -11.38 -1.81 -42.31
N LEU A 732 -10.51 -1.34 -43.22
CA LEU A 732 -10.29 0.09 -43.45
C LEU A 732 -11.57 0.84 -43.91
N HIS A 733 -12.52 0.15 -44.54
CA HIS A 733 -13.77 0.73 -45.05
C HIS A 733 -14.90 0.75 -44.02
N GLY A 734 -14.80 -0.03 -42.93
CA GLY A 734 -15.82 -0.11 -41.88
C GLY A 734 -15.90 1.10 -40.95
N ALA A 735 -15.65 2.31 -41.44
CA ALA A 735 -15.64 3.52 -40.62
C ALA A 735 -17.05 3.82 -40.08
N GLU A 736 -18.04 3.83 -40.97
CA GLU A 736 -19.44 4.05 -40.60
C GLU A 736 -20.06 2.88 -39.80
N GLU A 737 -19.64 1.64 -40.03
CA GLU A 737 -19.96 0.46 -39.21
C GLU A 737 -19.48 0.65 -37.76
N HIS A 738 -18.33 1.31 -37.55
CA HIS A 738 -17.82 1.68 -36.23
C HIS A 738 -18.25 3.10 -35.78
N ALA A 739 -19.22 3.72 -36.46
CA ALA A 739 -19.77 5.04 -36.19
C ALA A 739 -18.76 6.22 -36.24
N TYR A 740 -17.80 6.14 -37.17
CA TYR A 740 -16.98 7.26 -37.62
C TYR A 740 -17.58 7.79 -38.92
N TYR A 741 -18.03 9.05 -38.94
CA TYR A 741 -18.59 9.68 -40.14
C TYR A 741 -17.77 10.92 -40.54
N ASN A 742 -17.52 11.13 -41.82
CA ASN A 742 -16.77 12.29 -42.33
C ASN A 742 -17.23 13.67 -41.82
N ARG A 743 -18.50 13.80 -41.43
CA ARG A 743 -19.15 14.99 -40.83
C ARG A 743 -18.82 15.22 -39.35
N ASP A 744 -18.21 14.26 -38.66
CA ASP A 744 -17.93 14.34 -37.22
C ASP A 744 -16.87 15.43 -36.95
N ALA A 745 -17.00 16.11 -35.81
CA ALA A 745 -16.14 17.26 -35.49
C ALA A 745 -14.65 16.91 -35.31
N ASP A 746 -14.33 15.65 -35.00
CA ASP A 746 -12.96 15.14 -34.91
C ASP A 746 -12.40 14.60 -36.24
N LEU A 747 -13.24 14.47 -37.26
CA LEU A 747 -12.85 14.14 -38.65
C LEU A 747 -12.80 15.39 -39.54
N ASN A 748 -13.69 16.36 -39.34
CA ASN A 748 -13.67 17.66 -40.03
C ASN A 748 -13.60 17.52 -41.57
N GLY A 749 -14.40 16.61 -42.14
CA GLY A 749 -14.43 16.30 -43.56
C GLY A 749 -13.28 15.42 -44.07
N GLN A 750 -12.42 14.89 -43.18
CA GLN A 750 -11.21 14.14 -43.51
C GLN A 750 -11.03 12.91 -42.60
N TRP A 751 -10.65 11.78 -43.18
CA TRP A 751 -10.55 10.49 -42.48
C TRP A 751 -9.32 10.31 -41.59
N TRP A 752 -8.51 11.36 -41.37
CA TRP A 752 -7.27 11.28 -40.60
C TRP A 752 -7.42 10.69 -39.19
N THR A 753 -8.50 11.01 -38.48
CA THR A 753 -8.73 10.49 -37.11
C THR A 753 -9.11 9.01 -37.14
N TRP A 754 -9.86 8.57 -38.16
CA TRP A 754 -10.13 7.14 -38.41
C TRP A 754 -8.83 6.39 -38.68
N TYR A 755 -8.00 6.85 -39.63
CA TYR A 755 -6.70 6.24 -39.91
C TYR A 755 -5.78 6.22 -38.69
N LYS A 756 -5.81 7.26 -37.84
CA LYS A 756 -5.05 7.30 -36.58
C LYS A 756 -5.50 6.21 -35.60
N VAL A 757 -6.80 5.98 -35.40
CA VAL A 757 -7.28 4.92 -34.49
C VAL A 757 -7.13 3.51 -35.08
N PHE A 758 -7.29 3.38 -36.40
CA PHE A 758 -7.10 2.13 -37.15
C PHE A 758 -5.64 1.64 -37.08
N MET A 759 -4.66 2.53 -37.33
CA MET A 759 -3.24 2.22 -37.17
C MET A 759 -2.83 1.88 -35.73
N ARG A 760 -3.62 2.27 -34.72
CA ARG A 760 -3.30 2.07 -33.29
C ARG A 760 -4.08 0.92 -32.65
N SER A 761 -4.95 0.25 -33.41
CA SER A 761 -5.93 -0.73 -32.93
C SER A 761 -6.76 -0.22 -31.75
N HIS A 762 -7.23 1.03 -31.86
CA HIS A 762 -8.05 1.71 -30.85
C HIS A 762 -9.56 1.65 -31.14
N ILE A 763 -9.97 1.02 -32.24
CA ILE A 763 -11.38 0.93 -32.65
C ILE A 763 -12.09 -0.10 -31.76
N LYS A 764 -13.23 0.30 -31.21
CA LYS A 764 -14.09 -0.56 -30.38
C LYS A 764 -15.11 -1.27 -31.27
N GLU A 765 -15.03 -2.60 -31.33
CA GLU A 765 -16.03 -3.45 -31.96
C GLU A 765 -16.87 -4.16 -30.90
N THR A 766 -18.17 -4.31 -31.13
CA THR A 766 -19.13 -5.00 -30.25
C THR A 766 -19.81 -6.19 -30.95
N ALA A 767 -20.28 -7.16 -30.17
CA ALA A 767 -20.79 -8.45 -30.63
C ALA A 767 -21.99 -8.37 -31.60
N ASP A 768 -22.65 -7.23 -31.70
CA ASP A 768 -23.76 -6.93 -32.61
C ASP A 768 -23.34 -6.31 -33.95
N MET A 769 -22.16 -5.69 -34.06
CA MET A 769 -21.70 -5.01 -35.28
C MET A 769 -21.53 -5.97 -36.47
N ARG A 770 -22.05 -5.60 -37.65
CA ARG A 770 -22.03 -6.44 -38.86
C ARG A 770 -21.75 -5.61 -40.11
N SER A 771 -21.18 -6.28 -41.12
CA SER A 771 -20.88 -5.72 -42.43
C SER A 771 -22.10 -5.07 -43.08
N GLY A 772 -21.93 -3.87 -43.64
CA GLY A 772 -23.00 -3.09 -44.27
C GLY A 772 -24.10 -2.58 -43.32
N VAL A 773 -23.81 -2.47 -42.02
CA VAL A 773 -24.73 -1.93 -41.01
C VAL A 773 -24.07 -0.75 -40.30
N ASN A 774 -24.37 0.47 -40.74
CA ASN A 774 -23.80 1.69 -40.17
C ASN A 774 -24.37 1.97 -38.76
N TYR A 775 -23.50 2.20 -37.75
CA TYR A 775 -23.94 2.39 -36.36
C TYR A 775 -24.11 3.87 -35.99
N PRO A 776 -25.16 4.23 -35.21
CA PRO A 776 -25.52 5.65 -35.00
C PRO A 776 -24.59 6.40 -34.03
N ALA A 777 -23.80 5.70 -33.22
CA ALA A 777 -22.87 6.26 -32.25
C ALA A 777 -21.76 5.26 -31.90
N ARG A 778 -20.56 5.77 -31.59
CA ARG A 778 -19.38 4.95 -31.26
C ARG A 778 -19.61 4.21 -29.93
N PRO A 779 -19.28 2.92 -29.80
CA PRO A 779 -19.52 2.16 -28.57
C PRO A 779 -18.84 2.76 -27.33
N ALA A 780 -19.55 2.74 -26.20
CA ALA A 780 -18.95 3.11 -24.91
C ALA A 780 -17.98 2.02 -24.41
N THR A 781 -18.36 0.76 -24.63
CA THR A 781 -17.63 -0.47 -24.27
C THR A 781 -17.20 -1.23 -25.52
N GLU A 782 -16.18 -2.06 -25.39
CA GLU A 782 -15.61 -2.90 -26.43
C GLU A 782 -15.71 -4.39 -26.08
N ASP A 783 -16.03 -5.21 -27.07
CA ASP A 783 -15.87 -6.66 -26.97
C ASP A 783 -14.53 -7.09 -27.57
N VAL A 784 -14.11 -6.44 -28.66
CA VAL A 784 -12.79 -6.58 -29.29
C VAL A 784 -12.22 -5.21 -29.66
N LEU A 785 -10.90 -5.05 -29.57
CA LEU A 785 -10.17 -3.90 -30.13
C LEU A 785 -9.52 -4.28 -31.45
N VAL A 786 -9.90 -3.58 -32.52
CA VAL A 786 -9.60 -3.91 -33.93
C VAL A 786 -8.79 -2.81 -34.63
N GLY A 787 -8.12 -3.16 -35.73
CA GLY A 787 -7.15 -2.33 -36.47
C GLY A 787 -5.77 -3.01 -36.62
N VAL A 788 -4.80 -2.31 -37.21
CA VAL A 788 -3.55 -2.86 -37.78
C VAL A 788 -2.25 -2.50 -37.02
N PHE A 789 -2.32 -2.23 -35.71
CA PHE A 789 -1.13 -1.79 -34.94
C PHE A 789 0.01 -2.80 -34.90
N ASP A 790 -0.29 -4.09 -35.00
CA ASP A 790 0.74 -5.13 -35.01
C ASP A 790 1.57 -5.09 -36.30
N THR A 791 0.98 -4.71 -37.44
CA THR A 791 1.74 -4.36 -38.66
C THR A 791 2.62 -3.13 -38.45
N MET A 792 2.13 -2.11 -37.72
CA MET A 792 2.95 -0.92 -37.41
C MET A 792 4.18 -1.27 -36.55
N ARG A 793 4.10 -2.29 -35.69
CA ARG A 793 5.23 -2.74 -34.85
C ARG A 793 6.14 -3.77 -35.53
N ALA A 794 5.59 -4.73 -36.27
CA ALA A 794 6.36 -5.81 -36.90
C ALA A 794 6.95 -5.41 -38.27
N GLY A 795 6.42 -4.35 -38.90
CA GLY A 795 6.84 -3.91 -40.21
C GLY A 795 6.58 -4.96 -41.32
N PRO A 796 7.16 -4.76 -42.52
CA PRO A 796 6.90 -5.62 -43.66
C PRO A 796 7.75 -6.91 -43.68
N THR A 797 8.68 -7.08 -42.74
CA THR A 797 9.48 -8.31 -42.60
C THR A 797 8.78 -9.43 -41.83
N GLY A 798 7.71 -9.12 -41.09
CA GLY A 798 6.87 -10.11 -40.41
C GLY A 798 7.48 -10.76 -39.17
N GLU A 799 8.66 -10.33 -38.70
CA GLU A 799 9.22 -10.78 -37.42
C GLU A 799 8.44 -10.16 -36.25
N ILE A 800 7.36 -10.84 -35.84
CA ILE A 800 6.56 -10.45 -34.67
C ILE A 800 7.47 -10.47 -33.41
N PRO A 801 7.65 -9.33 -32.70
CA PRO A 801 8.32 -9.34 -31.41
C PRO A 801 7.57 -10.26 -30.44
N LYS A 802 8.28 -11.27 -29.90
CA LYS A 802 7.77 -12.45 -29.16
C LYS A 802 6.49 -12.24 -28.32
N ALA A 803 5.31 -12.38 -28.95
CA ALA A 803 4.03 -12.19 -28.27
C ALA A 803 3.17 -13.47 -28.23
N ILE A 804 3.48 -14.31 -27.24
CA ILE A 804 2.60 -15.37 -26.74
C ILE A 804 2.10 -16.35 -27.84
N THR A 805 3.00 -16.73 -28.75
CA THR A 805 2.85 -17.96 -29.54
C THR A 805 3.06 -19.16 -28.61
N TYR A 806 1.99 -19.63 -27.96
CA TYR A 806 1.99 -20.97 -27.36
C TYR A 806 2.12 -22.03 -28.48
N PRO A 807 2.73 -23.19 -28.19
CA PRO A 807 3.68 -23.79 -29.13
C PRO A 807 3.03 -24.39 -30.37
N ALA A 808 3.69 -24.16 -31.52
CA ALA A 808 3.69 -25.14 -32.59
C ALA A 808 4.33 -26.44 -32.08
N ARG A 809 3.83 -27.59 -32.58
CA ARG A 809 4.13 -28.94 -32.08
C ARG A 809 5.62 -29.31 -32.06
#